data_AF-A0ABD3C730-F1
#
_entry.id   AF-A0ABD3C730-F1
#
_cell.length_a   1.000
_cell.length_b   1.000
_cell.length_c   1.000
_cell.angle_alpha   90.00
_cell.angle_beta   90.00
_cell.angle_gamma   90.00
#
_symmetry.space_group_name_H-M   'P 1'
#
loop_
_entity.id
_entity.type
_entity.pdbx_description
1 polymer ?
#
loop_
_entity_poly.entity_id
_entity_poly.type
_entity_poly.pdbx_seq_one_letter_code
_entity_poly.pdbx_strand_id
1 'polypeptide(L)'
;MDVEKLMQRYPNVSKGELEKIQKTLPYLNCSADFFVTIVESLDKERENAKRKGRKSVEAGPLVQVISVHVIPSDKSIDQNKPLTTYGRIYVEYCDTTSGKIIVHDLFRRISDDAQVLGPSGGPLTLVGPDNPCCWQSEDCTSLNNTTRLVVDAFIGEDDNLFAEKQLCNDYENMTIDMEKVKLEYVHGEFGSLALRYIVMPFAVYGHVEVSSNYKKLDGENLDKRTLNVKGRIVARYGNNSRGPECKLFEKQYDNEFEQVERDPRIGTTSMRLSRCWVCVPAYSSIILDLDLSEFGTGRKILKETVELRVEDIVSDDEFIVDDDILIRVRVEWVPSPLQGQLDDDDDDDDDDDNDDDESSCGEIMCDDEQMDEESCFPVASSSNLSRRWTLYPPEIDSISFVEIFSVFIGREKYKPLQVYGSIQVASKEAAFYIFKREAKEDAFGLSEHSKTLPVLDGPRVFNNWIPLKMKIDLKDVESQWHIKGYVKWNWTNILFASRWLNKQLCSVIQGQDGNFAAIHYTIFSEYFAKYASVELLCIPKNGGHFRPKVHGSLVAQYHNYDYTSRYNKDYYRIVLFQRNRDDAAQPGADGFIPLSRSMVVVPNDSSLIIEANIGDGLCDELSFQELRFDYGIMRRKLIMEENDYSIYIYVKWE
;
A
#
# COMPACT_ATOMS: atom_id res chain seq x y z
N MET A 1 9.69 24.00 -33.01
CA MET A 1 10.64 22.95 -32.59
C MET A 1 10.56 21.83 -33.63
N ASP A 2 11.68 21.21 -34.02
CA ASP A 2 11.70 20.18 -35.07
C ASP A 2 11.51 18.80 -34.45
N VAL A 3 10.33 18.21 -34.66
CA VAL A 3 9.91 16.92 -34.08
C VAL A 3 10.87 15.80 -34.47
N GLU A 4 11.34 15.80 -35.72
CA GLU A 4 12.24 14.77 -36.24
C GLU A 4 13.63 14.83 -35.57
N LYS A 5 14.14 16.03 -35.24
CA LYS A 5 15.39 16.17 -34.46
C LYS A 5 15.24 15.66 -33.03
N LEU A 6 14.08 15.86 -32.42
CA LEU A 6 13.81 15.38 -31.06
C LEU A 6 13.67 13.87 -31.00
N MET A 7 13.01 13.26 -31.99
CA MET A 7 12.94 11.79 -32.10
C MET A 7 14.32 11.14 -32.26
N GLN A 8 15.24 11.79 -32.98
CA GLN A 8 16.62 11.30 -33.07
C GLN A 8 17.37 11.41 -31.75
N ARG A 9 17.10 12.46 -30.96
CA ARG A 9 17.74 12.69 -29.66
C ARG A 9 17.14 11.84 -28.54
N TYR A 10 15.84 11.55 -28.60
CA TYR A 10 15.05 10.85 -27.59
C TYR A 10 14.29 9.67 -28.22
N PRO A 11 14.99 8.57 -28.56
CA PRO A 11 14.45 7.50 -29.39
C PRO A 11 13.35 6.67 -28.70
N ASN A 12 13.14 6.82 -27.40
CA ASN A 12 12.08 6.09 -26.67
C ASN A 12 10.76 6.88 -26.59
N VAL A 13 10.67 8.07 -27.18
CA VAL A 13 9.45 8.89 -27.24
C VAL A 13 8.87 8.85 -28.64
N SER A 14 7.57 8.54 -28.76
CA SER A 14 6.92 8.44 -30.07
C SER A 14 6.55 9.81 -30.64
N LYS A 15 6.38 9.87 -31.97
CA LYS A 15 5.94 11.08 -32.66
C LYS A 15 4.62 11.62 -32.14
N GLY A 16 3.63 10.73 -31.92
CA GLY A 16 2.31 11.12 -31.42
C GLY A 16 2.36 11.75 -30.03
N GLU A 17 3.28 11.31 -29.17
CA GLU A 17 3.49 11.89 -27.84
C GLU A 17 4.13 13.27 -27.92
N LEU A 18 5.14 13.44 -28.76
CA LEU A 18 5.75 14.76 -29.00
C LEU A 18 4.72 15.77 -29.52
N GLU A 19 3.89 15.35 -30.47
CA GLU A 19 2.80 16.17 -31.01
C GLU A 19 1.75 16.50 -29.96
N LYS A 20 1.43 15.55 -29.06
CA LYS A 20 0.50 15.76 -27.95
C LYS A 20 1.04 16.79 -26.96
N ILE A 21 2.26 16.60 -26.45
CA ILE A 21 2.90 17.53 -25.50
C ILE A 21 3.04 18.93 -26.12
N GLN A 22 3.36 19.01 -27.41
CA GLN A 22 3.48 20.30 -28.10
C GLN A 22 2.13 21.04 -28.19
N LYS A 23 1.03 20.31 -28.37
CA LYS A 23 -0.32 20.88 -28.42
C LYS A 23 -0.84 21.33 -27.06
N THR A 24 -0.43 20.71 -25.96
CA THR A 24 -0.90 21.06 -24.61
C THR A 24 -0.11 22.20 -23.96
N LEU A 25 1.10 22.49 -24.45
CA LEU A 25 1.96 23.55 -23.91
C LEU A 25 1.30 24.94 -23.73
N PRO A 26 0.51 25.45 -24.71
CA PRO A 26 -0.12 26.77 -24.59
C PRO A 26 -1.10 26.91 -23.41
N TYR A 27 -1.57 25.79 -22.87
CA TYR A 27 -2.53 25.75 -21.76
C TYR A 27 -1.84 25.65 -20.39
N LEU A 28 -0.58 25.19 -20.35
CA LEU A 28 0.16 24.92 -19.11
C LEU A 28 1.03 26.09 -18.63
N ASN A 29 1.10 27.21 -19.38
CA ASN A 29 1.99 28.34 -19.09
C ASN A 29 3.49 27.98 -19.00
N CYS A 30 3.91 26.91 -19.66
CA CYS A 30 5.28 26.43 -19.59
C CYS A 30 6.16 27.02 -20.69
N SER A 31 7.46 27.16 -20.42
CA SER A 31 8.45 27.59 -21.41
C SER A 31 8.78 26.45 -22.39
N ALA A 32 9.41 26.80 -23.52
CA ALA A 32 9.94 25.80 -24.46
C ALA A 32 11.01 24.89 -23.84
N ASP A 33 11.71 25.33 -22.78
CA ASP A 33 12.69 24.50 -22.08
C ASP A 33 12.01 23.39 -21.27
N PHE A 34 10.85 23.68 -20.68
CA PHE A 34 10.05 22.70 -19.95
C PHE A 34 9.59 21.55 -20.83
N PHE A 35 9.24 21.84 -22.10
CA PHE A 35 8.94 20.80 -23.10
C PHE A 35 10.08 19.80 -23.23
N VAL A 36 11.32 20.29 -23.37
CA VAL A 36 12.49 19.43 -23.56
C VAL A 36 12.75 18.59 -22.30
N THR A 37 12.54 19.16 -21.11
CA THR A 37 12.66 18.44 -19.84
C THR A 37 11.66 17.29 -19.72
N ILE A 38 10.38 17.50 -20.09
CA ILE A 38 9.36 16.43 -20.08
C ILE A 38 9.78 15.28 -21.00
N VAL A 39 10.17 15.60 -22.24
CA VAL A 39 10.58 14.61 -23.24
C VAL A 39 11.82 13.83 -22.77
N GLU A 40 12.80 14.53 -22.19
CA GLU A 40 14.00 13.90 -21.63
C GLU A 40 13.69 12.98 -20.44
N SER A 41 12.75 13.37 -19.55
CA SER A 41 12.33 12.52 -18.43
C SER A 41 11.67 11.23 -18.93
N LEU A 42 10.71 11.35 -19.86
CA LEU A 42 10.02 10.20 -20.45
C LEU A 42 10.97 9.23 -21.15
N ASP A 43 11.95 9.76 -21.90
CA ASP A 43 12.96 8.93 -22.57
C ASP A 43 13.81 8.16 -21.55
N LYS A 44 14.32 8.86 -20.52
CA LYS A 44 15.13 8.26 -19.44
C LYS A 44 14.35 7.23 -18.64
N GLU A 45 13.09 7.47 -18.34
CA GLU A 45 12.21 6.54 -17.62
C GLU A 45 12.04 5.25 -18.41
N ARG A 46 11.75 5.34 -19.72
CA ARG A 46 11.59 4.18 -20.61
C ARG A 46 12.88 3.41 -20.81
N GLU A 47 14.00 4.11 -20.98
CA GLU A 47 15.31 3.46 -21.05
C GLU A 47 15.63 2.72 -19.75
N ASN A 48 15.36 3.37 -18.60
CA ASN A 48 15.54 2.73 -17.30
C ASN A 48 14.60 1.53 -17.11
N ALA A 49 13.34 1.61 -17.54
CA ALA A 49 12.39 0.51 -17.48
C ALA A 49 12.85 -0.68 -18.35
N LYS A 50 13.34 -0.43 -19.57
CA LYS A 50 13.93 -1.48 -20.43
C LYS A 50 15.14 -2.14 -19.78
N ARG A 51 16.06 -1.34 -19.23
CA ARG A 51 17.33 -1.84 -18.67
C ARG A 51 17.16 -2.54 -17.33
N LYS A 52 16.43 -1.91 -16.39
CA LYS A 52 16.34 -2.30 -14.98
C LYS A 52 15.00 -2.96 -14.61
N GLY A 53 14.02 -2.94 -15.50
CA GLY A 53 12.65 -3.32 -15.18
C GLY A 53 11.86 -2.19 -14.51
N ARG A 54 10.61 -2.46 -14.14
CA ARG A 54 9.72 -1.48 -13.49
C ARG A 54 10.13 -1.21 -12.03
N LYS A 55 9.92 0.01 -11.57
CA LYS A 55 10.08 0.39 -10.16
C LYS A 55 8.95 -0.27 -9.35
N SER A 56 9.23 -0.66 -8.12
CA SER A 56 8.17 -1.13 -7.21
C SER A 56 7.25 -0.01 -6.77
N VAL A 57 6.04 -0.40 -6.41
CA VAL A 57 5.04 0.44 -5.76
C VAL A 57 4.78 -0.13 -4.38
N GLU A 58 4.85 0.70 -3.35
CA GLU A 58 4.46 0.27 -2.00
C GLU A 58 2.95 0.12 -1.93
N ALA A 59 2.51 -1.07 -1.53
CA ALA A 59 1.11 -1.48 -1.54
C ALA A 59 0.77 -2.21 -0.24
N GLY A 60 -0.53 -2.33 0.05
CA GLY A 60 -1.01 -3.06 1.21
C GLY A 60 -2.44 -3.55 1.03
N PRO A 61 -2.98 -4.23 2.04
CA PRO A 61 -4.35 -4.70 2.01
C PRO A 61 -5.31 -3.52 2.22
N LEU A 62 -6.17 -3.25 1.22
CA LEU A 62 -7.19 -2.18 1.25
C LEU A 62 -8.61 -2.72 1.00
N VAL A 63 -9.62 -2.08 1.62
CA VAL A 63 -11.05 -2.31 1.31
C VAL A 63 -11.58 -1.14 0.49
N GLN A 64 -12.23 -1.44 -0.63
CA GLN A 64 -12.99 -0.46 -1.39
C GLN A 64 -14.47 -0.78 -1.28
N VAL A 65 -15.24 0.08 -0.60
CA VAL A 65 -16.70 0.08 -0.74
C VAL A 65 -17.06 0.67 -2.10
N ILE A 66 -17.70 -0.12 -2.95
CA ILE A 66 -18.04 0.23 -4.34
C ILE A 66 -19.36 0.99 -4.38
N SER A 67 -20.38 0.47 -3.69
CA SER A 67 -21.72 1.07 -3.65
C SER A 67 -22.50 0.57 -2.44
N VAL A 68 -23.44 1.39 -1.97
CA VAL A 68 -24.42 1.02 -0.96
C VAL A 68 -25.80 1.24 -1.57
N HIS A 69 -26.68 0.24 -1.51
CA HIS A 69 -28.03 0.32 -2.04
C HIS A 69 -29.06 0.16 -0.93
N VAL A 70 -30.02 1.08 -0.87
CA VAL A 70 -31.20 0.98 -0.01
C VAL A 70 -32.23 0.11 -0.71
N ILE A 71 -32.69 -0.94 -0.02
CA ILE A 71 -33.73 -1.86 -0.48
C ILE A 71 -34.87 -1.81 0.54
N PRO A 72 -35.95 -1.06 0.28
CA PRO A 72 -37.07 -0.95 1.20
C PRO A 72 -37.83 -2.28 1.32
N SER A 73 -38.42 -2.53 2.49
CA SER A 73 -39.29 -3.67 2.75
C SER A 73 -40.69 -3.42 2.20
N ASP A 74 -41.33 -4.47 1.67
CA ASP A 74 -42.72 -4.41 1.19
C ASP A 74 -43.75 -4.07 2.30
N LYS A 75 -43.35 -4.14 3.58
CA LYS A 75 -44.27 -4.15 4.73
C LYS A 75 -44.46 -2.82 5.45
N SER A 76 -43.65 -1.78 5.19
CA SER A 76 -43.61 -0.62 6.11
C SER A 76 -43.46 0.77 5.46
N ILE A 77 -43.33 0.85 4.13
CA ILE A 77 -43.15 2.12 3.42
C ILE A 77 -44.25 2.28 2.37
N ASP A 78 -44.87 3.47 2.30
CA ASP A 78 -45.78 3.84 1.21
C ASP A 78 -45.03 3.72 -0.14
N GLN A 79 -45.29 2.64 -0.88
CA GLN A 79 -44.59 2.28 -2.13
C GLN A 79 -44.74 3.32 -3.25
N ASN A 80 -45.53 4.38 -3.05
CA ASN A 80 -45.68 5.47 -4.00
C ASN A 80 -44.92 6.73 -3.61
N LYS A 81 -44.31 6.78 -2.42
CA LYS A 81 -43.57 7.95 -1.94
C LYS A 81 -42.06 7.79 -2.13
N PRO A 82 -41.34 8.88 -2.48
CA PRO A 82 -39.89 8.90 -2.42
C PRO A 82 -39.40 8.61 -1.00
N LEU A 83 -38.25 7.95 -0.92
CA LEU A 83 -37.60 7.59 0.34
C LEU A 83 -36.55 8.62 0.70
N THR A 84 -36.66 9.25 1.86
CA THR A 84 -35.59 10.10 2.41
C THR A 84 -34.68 9.24 3.28
N THR A 85 -33.39 9.19 2.94
CA THR A 85 -32.38 8.42 3.70
C THR A 85 -31.27 9.35 4.19
N TYR A 86 -30.95 9.26 5.48
CA TYR A 86 -29.87 10.01 6.12
C TYR A 86 -29.17 9.12 7.16
N GLY A 87 -28.13 9.66 7.81
CA GLY A 87 -27.31 8.94 8.77
C GLY A 87 -25.85 8.91 8.37
N ARG A 88 -25.11 7.94 8.91
CA ARG A 88 -23.67 7.83 8.80
C ARG A 88 -23.27 6.40 8.44
N ILE A 89 -22.47 6.24 7.40
CA ILE A 89 -21.79 4.99 7.09
C ILE A 89 -20.32 5.31 7.07
N TYR A 90 -19.54 4.62 7.88
CA TYR A 90 -18.13 4.96 8.06
C TYR A 90 -17.29 3.75 8.39
N VAL A 91 -15.99 3.86 8.12
CA VAL A 91 -15.00 2.84 8.45
C VAL A 91 -14.13 3.36 9.58
N GLU A 92 -14.10 2.64 10.69
CA GLU A 92 -13.12 2.84 11.76
C GLU A 92 -11.94 1.91 11.53
N TYR A 93 -10.73 2.34 11.86
CA TYR A 93 -9.57 1.46 11.96
C TYR A 93 -8.57 2.07 12.94
N CYS A 94 -7.75 1.22 13.56
CA CYS A 94 -6.71 1.66 14.47
C CYS A 94 -5.48 2.07 13.66
N ASP A 95 -4.99 3.28 13.89
CA ASP A 95 -3.64 3.65 13.53
C ASP A 95 -2.67 2.85 14.40
N THR A 96 -1.89 2.00 13.77
CA THR A 96 -0.87 1.20 14.45
C THR A 96 0.32 2.03 14.92
N THR A 97 0.53 3.24 14.43
CA THR A 97 1.67 4.07 14.84
C THR A 97 1.31 5.04 15.96
N SER A 98 0.05 5.46 16.05
CA SER A 98 -0.41 6.40 17.08
C SER A 98 -1.38 5.81 18.09
N GLY A 99 -1.79 4.55 17.92
CA GLY A 99 -2.82 3.89 18.74
C GLY A 99 -4.24 4.45 18.54
N LYS A 100 -4.41 5.52 17.77
CA LYS A 100 -5.69 6.25 17.64
C LYS A 100 -6.64 5.58 16.66
N ILE A 101 -7.94 5.64 16.97
CA ILE A 101 -9.00 5.24 16.04
C ILE A 101 -9.21 6.35 15.01
N ILE A 102 -9.03 6.02 13.74
CA ILE A 102 -9.31 6.91 12.62
C ILE A 102 -10.66 6.52 12.01
N VAL A 103 -11.48 7.53 11.68
CA VAL A 103 -12.83 7.35 11.14
C VAL A 103 -12.93 7.96 9.74
N HIS A 104 -13.28 7.13 8.75
CA HIS A 104 -13.56 7.56 7.39
C HIS A 104 -15.04 7.48 7.06
N ASP A 105 -15.68 8.63 6.90
CA ASP A 105 -17.07 8.73 6.46
C ASP A 105 -17.18 8.34 4.97
N LEU A 106 -17.97 7.30 4.68
CA LEU A 106 -18.36 6.89 3.33
C LEU A 106 -19.71 7.45 2.91
N PHE A 107 -20.56 7.78 3.89
CA PHE A 107 -21.82 8.47 3.71
C PHE A 107 -22.10 9.25 4.99
N ARG A 108 -22.40 10.53 4.88
CA ARG A 108 -22.79 11.35 6.02
C ARG A 108 -23.82 12.37 5.59
N ARG A 109 -25.04 12.21 6.06
CA ARG A 109 -26.15 13.15 5.85
C ARG A 109 -26.93 13.30 7.13
N ILE A 110 -27.39 14.52 7.38
CA ILE A 110 -28.35 14.82 8.45
C ILE A 110 -29.77 14.81 7.86
N SER A 111 -30.79 14.81 8.71
CA SER A 111 -32.21 14.80 8.30
C SER A 111 -32.54 15.88 7.26
N ASP A 112 -32.02 17.10 7.47
CA ASP A 112 -32.32 18.27 6.64
C ASP A 112 -31.67 18.22 5.24
N ASP A 113 -30.65 17.37 5.07
CA ASP A 113 -29.98 17.08 3.79
C ASP A 113 -30.11 15.59 3.47
N ALA A 114 -31.25 14.98 3.79
CA ALA A 114 -31.50 13.58 3.47
C ALA A 114 -31.46 13.35 1.95
N GLN A 115 -30.87 12.22 1.56
CA GLN A 115 -30.87 11.82 0.16
C GLN A 115 -32.25 11.30 -0.22
N VAL A 116 -32.84 11.88 -1.26
CA VAL A 116 -34.13 11.43 -1.80
C VAL A 116 -33.90 10.32 -2.82
N LEU A 117 -34.50 9.16 -2.55
CA LEU A 117 -34.48 7.97 -3.39
C LEU A 117 -35.88 7.69 -3.96
N GLY A 118 -35.94 6.92 -5.04
CA GLY A 118 -37.22 6.43 -5.56
C GLY A 118 -37.94 5.51 -4.57
N PRO A 119 -39.24 5.22 -4.78
CA PRO A 119 -40.01 4.36 -3.88
C PRO A 119 -39.49 2.93 -3.78
N SER A 120 -38.74 2.46 -4.78
CA SER A 120 -38.06 1.16 -4.80
C SER A 120 -36.67 1.19 -4.13
N GLY A 121 -36.30 2.30 -3.50
CA GLY A 121 -34.93 2.55 -3.04
C GLY A 121 -33.97 2.85 -4.18
N GLY A 122 -32.67 2.74 -3.91
CA GLY A 122 -31.63 3.10 -4.86
C GLY A 122 -30.23 3.17 -4.27
N PRO A 123 -29.21 3.49 -5.08
CA PRO A 123 -27.85 3.69 -4.61
C PRO A 123 -27.73 4.98 -3.78
N LEU A 124 -27.01 4.91 -2.67
CA LEU A 124 -26.56 6.09 -1.94
C LEU A 124 -25.40 6.77 -2.68
N THR A 125 -25.37 8.10 -2.61
CA THR A 125 -24.23 8.88 -3.09
C THR A 125 -23.15 8.84 -2.02
N LEU A 126 -22.21 7.92 -2.20
CA LEU A 126 -21.07 7.79 -1.30
C LEU A 126 -20.16 9.01 -1.44
N VAL A 127 -19.63 9.45 -0.30
CA VAL A 127 -18.57 10.45 -0.21
C VAL A 127 -17.22 9.76 -0.07
N GLY A 128 -16.17 10.44 -0.54
CA GLY A 128 -14.80 10.09 -0.17
C GLY A 128 -14.37 10.90 1.05
N PRO A 129 -13.23 10.57 1.69
CA PRO A 129 -12.65 11.47 2.66
C PRO A 129 -12.38 12.84 2.00
N ASP A 130 -13.08 13.87 2.46
CA ASP A 130 -13.04 15.23 1.89
C ASP A 130 -11.70 15.94 2.13
N ASN A 131 -10.82 15.37 2.96
CA ASN A 131 -9.63 16.07 3.41
C ASN A 131 -8.51 15.10 3.85
N PRO A 132 -7.39 15.02 3.11
CA PRO A 132 -6.11 14.71 3.68
C PRO A 132 -5.29 16.00 3.58
N CYS A 133 -5.66 17.04 4.32
CA CYS A 133 -4.71 18.07 4.75
C CYS A 133 -3.70 17.48 5.73
N CYS A 134 -3.19 16.29 5.45
CA CYS A 134 -2.10 15.69 6.14
C CYS A 134 -1.39 14.80 5.13
N TRP A 135 -0.40 15.38 4.45
CA TRP A 135 0.81 14.63 4.08
C TRP A 135 1.55 14.08 5.34
N GLN A 136 0.87 13.98 6.48
CA GLN A 136 1.35 13.83 7.84
C GLN A 136 0.53 12.86 8.71
N SER A 137 -0.69 12.47 8.33
CA SER A 137 -1.48 11.53 9.13
C SER A 137 -1.70 10.25 8.33
N GLU A 138 -1.66 9.16 9.06
CA GLU A 138 -1.71 7.77 8.62
C GLU A 138 -3.15 7.37 8.24
N ASP A 139 -3.89 8.36 7.72
CA ASP A 139 -5.35 8.39 7.62
C ASP A 139 -5.85 7.75 6.33
N CYS A 140 -5.44 6.52 6.06
CA CYS A 140 -6.08 5.69 5.05
C CYS A 140 -6.45 4.32 5.64
N THR A 141 -7.53 3.69 5.17
CA THR A 141 -7.98 2.40 5.73
C THR A 141 -6.94 1.30 5.47
N SER A 142 -6.14 0.92 6.47
CA SER A 142 -5.42 -0.36 6.46
C SER A 142 -6.36 -1.44 7.02
N LEU A 143 -6.32 -2.65 6.45
CA LEU A 143 -7.04 -3.81 7.01
C LEU A 143 -6.30 -4.33 8.25
N ASN A 144 -6.78 -3.98 9.44
CA ASN A 144 -6.48 -4.68 10.69
C ASN A 144 -7.76 -5.35 11.22
N ASN A 145 -7.67 -6.30 12.15
CA ASN A 145 -8.87 -6.89 12.78
C ASN A 145 -9.70 -5.86 13.59
N THR A 146 -9.18 -4.65 13.77
CA THR A 146 -9.89 -3.48 14.33
C THR A 146 -10.67 -2.68 13.29
N THR A 147 -10.49 -2.96 11.99
CA THR A 147 -11.25 -2.28 10.93
C THR A 147 -12.73 -2.65 11.02
N ARG A 148 -13.56 -1.67 11.34
CA ARG A 148 -15.00 -1.83 11.54
C ARG A 148 -15.73 -0.98 10.53
N LEU A 149 -16.56 -1.59 9.68
CA LEU A 149 -17.56 -0.82 8.95
C LEU A 149 -18.76 -0.66 9.87
N VAL A 150 -19.08 0.59 10.20
CA VAL A 150 -20.25 0.97 10.98
C VAL A 150 -21.27 1.58 10.04
N VAL A 151 -22.50 1.12 10.16
CA VAL A 151 -23.63 1.53 9.32
C VAL A 151 -24.71 2.00 10.25
N ASP A 152 -25.01 3.29 10.25
CA ASP A 152 -26.10 3.92 11.01
C ASP A 152 -26.99 4.69 10.03
N ALA A 153 -27.97 4.02 9.44
CA ALA A 153 -28.87 4.64 8.46
C ALA A 153 -30.29 4.78 9.00
N PHE A 154 -30.94 5.89 8.67
CA PHE A 154 -32.31 6.23 9.07
C PHE A 154 -33.15 6.55 7.83
N ILE A 155 -34.47 6.30 7.91
CA ILE A 155 -35.42 6.60 6.83
C ILE A 155 -36.62 7.40 7.34
N GLY A 156 -37.08 8.36 6.53
CA GLY A 156 -38.28 9.15 6.80
C GLY A 156 -37.96 10.41 7.61
N GLU A 157 -38.96 10.92 8.34
CA GLU A 157 -38.84 12.11 9.19
C GLU A 157 -38.79 11.78 10.70
N ASP A 158 -39.00 10.50 11.07
CA ASP A 158 -39.22 10.07 12.47
C ASP A 158 -38.01 9.32 13.11
N ASP A 159 -36.78 9.53 12.63
CA ASP A 159 -35.59 8.80 13.14
C ASP A 159 -35.75 7.27 13.13
N ASN A 160 -36.48 6.72 12.17
CA ASN A 160 -36.66 5.28 12.05
C ASN A 160 -35.34 4.62 11.64
N LEU A 161 -34.73 3.87 12.57
CA LEU A 161 -33.51 3.12 12.33
C LEU A 161 -33.73 2.11 11.19
N PHE A 162 -33.02 2.32 10.08
CA PHE A 162 -33.13 1.51 8.88
C PHE A 162 -32.17 0.33 8.90
N ALA A 163 -30.95 0.54 9.39
CA ALA A 163 -29.91 -0.47 9.47
C ALA A 163 -28.83 -0.02 10.45
N GLU A 164 -28.52 -0.89 11.42
CA GLU A 164 -27.38 -0.81 12.32
C GLU A 164 -26.57 -2.09 12.20
N LYS A 165 -25.31 -1.99 11.77
CA LYS A 165 -24.41 -3.15 11.78
C LYS A 165 -22.96 -2.72 11.88
N GLN A 166 -22.25 -3.43 12.74
CA GLN A 166 -20.80 -3.43 12.78
C GLN A 166 -20.30 -4.67 12.05
N LEU A 167 -19.58 -4.47 10.95
CA LEU A 167 -18.88 -5.56 10.26
C LEU A 167 -17.45 -5.60 10.74
N CYS A 168 -17.09 -6.68 11.44
CA CYS A 168 -15.71 -7.13 11.48
C CYS A 168 -15.45 -7.86 10.16
N ASN A 169 -14.40 -7.48 9.44
CA ASN A 169 -14.00 -8.24 8.26
C ASN A 169 -13.74 -9.69 8.68
N ASP A 170 -14.52 -10.66 8.21
CA ASP A 170 -14.29 -12.09 8.47
C ASP A 170 -13.02 -12.55 7.73
N TYR A 171 -11.86 -12.44 8.38
CA TYR A 171 -10.55 -12.77 7.80
C TYR A 171 -10.33 -14.28 7.62
N GLU A 172 -11.07 -15.14 8.31
CA GLU A 172 -10.76 -16.58 8.37
C GLU A 172 -11.11 -17.33 7.07
N ASN A 173 -12.16 -16.94 6.35
CA ASN A 173 -12.64 -17.64 5.14
C ASN A 173 -12.16 -17.06 3.79
N MET A 174 -11.29 -16.03 3.79
CA MET A 174 -11.02 -15.23 2.57
C MET A 174 -10.06 -15.83 1.51
N THR A 175 -9.48 -17.03 1.67
CA THR A 175 -8.38 -17.46 0.75
C THR A 175 -8.74 -17.68 -0.71
N ILE A 176 -10.02 -17.86 -1.02
CA ILE A 176 -10.46 -18.26 -2.36
C ILE A 176 -11.03 -17.07 -3.16
N ASP A 177 -11.35 -15.95 -2.48
CA ASP A 177 -12.15 -14.84 -3.02
C ASP A 177 -11.54 -13.44 -2.78
N MET A 178 -10.22 -13.34 -2.57
CA MET A 178 -9.57 -12.02 -2.65
C MET A 178 -9.77 -11.42 -4.05
N GLU A 179 -9.98 -10.11 -4.11
CA GLU A 179 -10.23 -9.35 -5.32
C GLU A 179 -11.53 -9.68 -6.08
N LYS A 180 -12.46 -10.39 -5.43
CA LYS A 180 -13.84 -10.54 -5.90
C LYS A 180 -14.75 -9.53 -5.21
N VAL A 181 -15.70 -9.01 -5.97
CA VAL A 181 -16.75 -8.15 -5.42
C VAL A 181 -17.64 -9.00 -4.52
N LYS A 182 -17.75 -8.57 -3.27
CA LYS A 182 -18.64 -9.12 -2.26
C LYS A 182 -19.90 -8.29 -2.18
N LEU A 183 -21.00 -8.94 -1.88
CA LEU A 183 -22.30 -8.32 -1.63
C LEU A 183 -22.78 -8.79 -0.27
N GLU A 184 -23.00 -7.85 0.62
CA GLU A 184 -23.45 -8.10 1.98
C GLU A 184 -24.73 -7.33 2.26
N TYR A 185 -25.65 -7.97 2.99
CA TYR A 185 -26.92 -7.37 3.37
C TYR A 185 -26.93 -7.05 4.86
N VAL A 186 -27.28 -5.80 5.18
CA VAL A 186 -27.62 -5.37 6.52
C VAL A 186 -29.13 -5.26 6.60
N HIS A 187 -29.76 -6.14 7.36
CA HIS A 187 -31.22 -6.18 7.49
C HIS A 187 -31.66 -5.28 8.64
N GLY A 188 -32.71 -4.49 8.41
CA GLY A 188 -33.42 -3.77 9.47
C GLY A 188 -34.93 -3.88 9.29
N GLU A 189 -35.68 -3.19 10.15
CA GLU A 189 -37.14 -3.31 10.21
C GLU A 189 -37.82 -2.79 8.93
N PHE A 190 -37.27 -1.72 8.36
CA PHE A 190 -37.85 -1.02 7.21
C PHE A 190 -37.27 -1.45 5.86
N GLY A 191 -36.31 -2.38 5.85
CA GLY A 191 -35.66 -2.82 4.62
C GLY A 191 -34.29 -3.43 4.84
N SER A 192 -33.42 -3.30 3.85
CA SER A 192 -32.05 -3.77 3.94
C SER A 192 -31.11 -2.85 3.17
N LEU A 193 -29.89 -2.70 3.67
CA LEU A 193 -28.79 -2.12 2.91
C LEU A 193 -27.98 -3.22 2.24
N ALA A 194 -27.82 -3.10 0.93
CA ALA A 194 -26.93 -3.94 0.13
C ALA A 194 -25.59 -3.22 -0.05
N LEU A 195 -24.58 -3.68 0.69
CA LEU A 195 -23.20 -3.20 0.64
C LEU A 195 -22.43 -4.02 -0.40
N ARG A 196 -21.89 -3.34 -1.42
CA ARG A 196 -20.93 -3.93 -2.36
C ARG A 196 -19.53 -3.43 -2.08
N TYR A 197 -18.61 -4.34 -1.85
CA TYR A 197 -17.21 -4.00 -1.56
C TYR A 197 -16.24 -5.03 -2.15
N ILE A 198 -14.97 -4.66 -2.22
CA ILE A 198 -13.88 -5.55 -2.62
C ILE A 198 -12.71 -5.37 -1.65
N VAL A 199 -12.07 -6.49 -1.31
CA VAL A 199 -10.83 -6.52 -0.55
C VAL A 199 -9.68 -6.82 -1.51
N MET A 200 -8.67 -5.96 -1.50
CA MET A 200 -7.52 -6.05 -2.38
C MET A 200 -6.24 -6.18 -1.53
N PRO A 201 -5.50 -7.30 -1.60
CA PRO A 201 -4.32 -7.55 -0.76
C PRO A 201 -3.10 -6.70 -1.14
N PHE A 202 -3.06 -6.20 -2.38
CA PHE A 202 -1.93 -5.48 -2.95
C PHE A 202 -2.43 -4.21 -3.65
N ALA A 203 -2.95 -3.26 -2.89
CA ALA A 203 -3.56 -2.05 -3.43
C ALA A 203 -2.88 -0.77 -2.94
N VAL A 204 -3.12 0.29 -3.71
CA VAL A 204 -2.77 1.68 -3.42
C VAL A 204 -4.02 2.53 -3.48
N TYR A 205 -3.96 3.70 -2.84
CA TYR A 205 -4.97 4.73 -3.02
C TYR A 205 -4.64 5.59 -4.24
N GLY A 206 -5.66 5.93 -5.01
CA GLY A 206 -5.61 6.95 -6.05
C GLY A 206 -6.56 8.08 -5.69
N HIS A 207 -6.03 9.30 -5.60
CA HIS A 207 -6.84 10.52 -5.55
C HIS A 207 -7.08 11.03 -6.96
N VAL A 208 -8.30 10.88 -7.44
CA VAL A 208 -8.74 11.32 -8.76
C VAL A 208 -9.12 12.80 -8.71
N GLU A 209 -8.46 13.59 -9.55
CA GLU A 209 -8.74 15.00 -9.78
C GLU A 209 -9.08 15.20 -11.25
N VAL A 210 -10.18 15.90 -11.52
CA VAL A 210 -10.53 16.36 -12.87
C VAL A 210 -10.52 17.88 -12.86
N SER A 211 -9.63 18.46 -13.65
CA SER A 211 -9.43 19.90 -13.72
C SER A 211 -9.52 20.41 -15.15
N SER A 212 -9.84 21.69 -15.33
CA SER A 212 -9.79 22.33 -16.64
C SER A 212 -8.94 23.59 -16.63
N ASN A 213 -8.20 23.77 -17.73
CA ASN A 213 -7.34 24.92 -18.01
C ASN A 213 -7.79 25.59 -19.30
N TYR A 214 -7.81 26.92 -19.30
CA TYR A 214 -8.19 27.69 -20.48
C TYR A 214 -6.95 28.22 -21.19
N LYS A 215 -6.99 28.19 -22.52
CA LYS A 215 -5.98 28.83 -23.35
C LYS A 215 -5.89 30.33 -23.02
N LYS A 216 -4.67 30.87 -22.90
CA LYS A 216 -4.48 32.32 -22.79
C LYS A 216 -4.88 32.97 -24.13
N LEU A 217 -5.90 33.83 -24.09
CA LEU A 217 -6.23 34.73 -25.19
C LEU A 217 -5.63 36.10 -24.85
N ASP A 218 -4.88 36.68 -25.79
CA ASP A 218 -4.34 38.02 -25.65
C ASP A 218 -5.48 39.05 -25.75
N GLY A 219 -5.76 39.76 -24.64
CA GLY A 219 -6.38 41.09 -24.71
C GLY A 219 -7.85 41.28 -24.34
N GLU A 220 -8.59 40.30 -23.79
CA GLU A 220 -9.98 40.55 -23.32
C GLU A 220 -10.25 40.00 -21.92
N ASN A 221 -11.11 40.72 -21.18
CA ASN A 221 -11.60 40.42 -19.84
C ASN A 221 -11.99 38.93 -19.71
N LEU A 222 -11.14 38.15 -19.07
CA LEU A 222 -11.42 36.80 -18.56
C LEU A 222 -12.35 36.86 -17.33
N ASP A 223 -13.41 37.67 -17.41
CA ASP A 223 -14.44 37.70 -16.39
C ASP A 223 -15.11 36.31 -16.36
N LYS A 224 -14.81 35.54 -15.30
CA LYS A 224 -15.57 34.39 -14.79
C LYS A 224 -16.19 33.51 -15.87
N ARG A 225 -15.36 32.80 -16.67
CA ARG A 225 -15.87 31.62 -17.40
C ARG A 225 -16.19 30.53 -16.38
N THR A 226 -17.44 30.49 -15.95
CA THR A 226 -18.03 29.40 -15.17
C THR A 226 -18.54 28.34 -16.13
N LEU A 227 -18.13 27.08 -15.94
CA LEU A 227 -18.62 25.97 -16.73
C LEU A 227 -19.60 25.15 -15.89
N ASN A 228 -20.87 25.12 -16.29
CA ASN A 228 -21.87 24.29 -15.62
C ASN A 228 -21.84 22.89 -16.24
N VAL A 229 -21.28 21.92 -15.51
CA VAL A 229 -21.02 20.57 -16.02
C VAL A 229 -22.10 19.60 -15.50
N LYS A 230 -22.65 18.80 -16.40
CA LYS A 230 -23.46 17.62 -16.07
C LYS A 230 -22.91 16.39 -16.78
N GLY A 231 -23.21 15.20 -16.26
CA GLY A 231 -22.72 13.96 -16.85
C GLY A 231 -22.32 12.92 -15.80
N ARG A 232 -21.34 12.08 -16.16
CA ARG A 232 -20.90 10.96 -15.34
C ARG A 232 -19.38 10.74 -15.46
N ILE A 233 -18.74 10.51 -14.32
CA ILE A 233 -17.35 10.04 -14.22
C ILE A 233 -17.35 8.74 -13.41
N VAL A 234 -16.80 7.68 -13.99
CA VAL A 234 -16.72 6.37 -13.35
C VAL A 234 -15.31 5.83 -13.40
N ALA A 235 -14.85 5.32 -12.26
CA ALA A 235 -13.62 4.56 -12.13
C ALA A 235 -13.88 3.06 -12.17
N ARG A 236 -13.03 2.34 -12.90
CA ARG A 236 -12.94 0.88 -12.94
C ARG A 236 -11.46 0.50 -12.81
N TYR A 237 -11.16 -0.66 -12.24
CA TYR A 237 -9.80 -1.18 -12.22
C TYR A 237 -9.73 -2.48 -13.04
N GLY A 238 -8.61 -2.66 -13.75
CA GLY A 238 -8.30 -3.87 -14.51
C GLY A 238 -8.54 -3.80 -16.02
N ASN A 239 -7.99 -4.77 -16.74
CA ASN A 239 -7.98 -4.85 -18.22
C ASN A 239 -9.34 -5.21 -18.85
N ASN A 240 -10.40 -5.36 -18.06
CA ASN A 240 -11.71 -5.79 -18.55
C ASN A 240 -12.77 -4.71 -18.30
N SER A 241 -13.44 -4.31 -19.37
CA SER A 241 -14.56 -3.34 -19.37
C SER A 241 -15.79 -3.74 -18.54
N ARG A 242 -15.72 -4.84 -17.77
CA ARG A 242 -16.77 -5.37 -16.89
C ARG A 242 -16.40 -5.34 -15.40
N GLY A 243 -15.31 -4.68 -15.03
CA GLY A 243 -14.97 -4.44 -13.62
C GLY A 243 -16.07 -3.63 -12.91
N PRO A 244 -16.17 -3.70 -11.58
CA PRO A 244 -17.16 -2.93 -10.83
C PRO A 244 -16.93 -1.43 -11.02
N GLU A 245 -18.03 -0.71 -11.20
CA GLU A 245 -18.04 0.73 -11.41
C GLU A 245 -18.07 1.46 -10.07
N CYS A 246 -17.04 2.26 -9.81
CA CYS A 246 -17.03 3.24 -8.74
C CYS A 246 -17.44 4.60 -9.32
N LYS A 247 -18.64 5.08 -8.96
CA LYS A 247 -19.11 6.39 -9.42
C LYS A 247 -18.40 7.51 -8.65
N LEU A 248 -17.70 8.37 -9.38
CA LEU A 248 -16.98 9.52 -8.81
C LEU A 248 -17.79 10.81 -8.96
N PHE A 249 -18.56 10.90 -10.04
CA PHE A 249 -19.45 12.00 -10.35
C PHE A 249 -20.66 11.50 -11.13
N GLU A 250 -21.86 11.93 -10.76
CA GLU A 250 -23.08 11.67 -11.53
C GLU A 250 -24.06 12.83 -11.31
N LYS A 251 -24.39 13.52 -12.40
CA LYS A 251 -25.40 14.58 -12.49
C LYS A 251 -26.14 14.37 -13.80
N GLN A 252 -27.22 13.57 -13.75
CA GLN A 252 -27.96 13.14 -14.95
C GLN A 252 -29.32 13.81 -15.09
N TYR A 253 -29.86 14.39 -14.02
CA TYR A 253 -31.16 15.04 -14.04
C TYR A 253 -31.08 16.44 -14.65
N ASP A 254 -32.15 16.88 -15.30
CA ASP A 254 -32.20 18.16 -16.03
C ASP A 254 -32.07 19.40 -15.15
N ASN A 255 -32.05 19.24 -13.83
CA ASN A 255 -31.92 20.31 -12.85
C ASN A 255 -30.59 20.25 -12.07
N GLU A 256 -29.75 19.25 -12.37
CA GLU A 256 -28.50 19.00 -11.62
C GLU A 256 -27.28 19.35 -12.47
N PHE A 257 -26.38 20.14 -11.90
CA PHE A 257 -25.08 20.46 -12.47
C PHE A 257 -24.07 20.78 -11.38
N GLU A 258 -22.80 20.74 -11.75
CA GLU A 258 -21.68 21.26 -10.96
C GLU A 258 -21.18 22.54 -11.61
N GLN A 259 -21.09 23.62 -10.83
CA GLN A 259 -20.56 24.89 -11.31
C GLN A 259 -19.04 24.90 -11.11
N VAL A 260 -18.30 24.81 -12.21
CA VAL A 260 -16.83 24.80 -12.20
C VAL A 260 -16.34 26.23 -12.41
N GLU A 261 -15.88 26.87 -11.33
CA GLU A 261 -15.36 28.24 -11.33
C GLU A 261 -13.84 28.29 -11.34
N ARG A 262 -13.28 29.33 -11.98
CA ARG A 262 -11.83 29.54 -12.06
C ARG A 262 -11.30 30.09 -10.76
N ASP A 263 -10.33 29.39 -10.16
CA ASP A 263 -9.58 29.95 -9.04
C ASP A 263 -8.67 31.09 -9.55
N PRO A 264 -8.89 32.34 -9.11
CA PRO A 264 -8.09 33.47 -9.56
C PRO A 264 -6.62 33.42 -9.11
N ARG A 265 -6.25 32.58 -8.14
CA ARG A 265 -4.88 32.44 -7.61
C ARG A 265 -4.06 31.38 -8.32
N ILE A 266 -4.69 30.26 -8.69
CA ILE A 266 -4.01 29.08 -9.25
C ILE A 266 -4.17 29.01 -10.77
N GLY A 267 -5.21 29.64 -11.33
CA GLY A 267 -5.48 29.66 -12.75
C GLY A 267 -6.05 28.35 -13.32
N THR A 268 -6.16 27.32 -12.49
CA THR A 268 -6.83 26.04 -12.75
C THR A 268 -8.27 26.08 -12.22
N THR A 269 -9.14 25.27 -12.80
CA THR A 269 -10.48 24.98 -12.25
C THR A 269 -10.51 23.51 -11.86
N SER A 270 -10.94 23.17 -10.65
CA SER A 270 -11.10 21.76 -10.24
C SER A 270 -12.58 21.42 -10.14
N MET A 271 -12.98 20.29 -10.70
CA MET A 271 -14.35 19.81 -10.65
C MET A 271 -14.58 19.06 -9.34
N ARG A 272 -15.61 19.44 -8.58
CA ARG A 272 -15.94 18.73 -7.35
C ARG A 272 -16.55 17.37 -7.67
N LEU A 273 -15.84 16.31 -7.29
CA LEU A 273 -16.33 14.94 -7.37
C LEU A 273 -17.10 14.62 -6.09
N SER A 274 -18.17 13.81 -6.19
CA SER A 274 -18.80 13.24 -4.98
C SER A 274 -17.83 12.31 -4.23
N ARG A 275 -16.89 11.71 -4.95
CA ARG A 275 -15.85 10.85 -4.42
C ARG A 275 -14.60 10.98 -5.29
N CYS A 276 -13.46 11.30 -4.69
CA CYS A 276 -12.17 11.38 -5.39
C CYS A 276 -11.22 10.23 -5.04
N TRP A 277 -11.40 9.57 -3.89
CA TRP A 277 -10.53 8.46 -3.46
C TRP A 277 -11.04 7.09 -3.92
N VAL A 278 -10.14 6.34 -4.54
CA VAL A 278 -10.36 4.96 -4.99
C VAL A 278 -9.17 4.08 -4.68
N CYS A 279 -9.43 2.84 -4.25
CA CYS A 279 -8.37 1.84 -4.14
C CYS A 279 -8.17 1.13 -5.47
N VAL A 280 -6.91 0.93 -5.86
CA VAL A 280 -6.53 0.29 -7.14
C VAL A 280 -5.47 -0.78 -6.85
N PRO A 281 -5.57 -1.98 -7.43
CA PRO A 281 -4.50 -2.97 -7.31
C PRO A 281 -3.20 -2.39 -7.89
N ALA A 282 -2.10 -2.48 -7.13
CA ALA A 282 -0.81 -1.86 -7.47
C ALA A 282 -0.17 -2.43 -8.75
N TYR A 283 -0.64 -3.57 -9.21
CA TYR A 283 -0.21 -4.24 -10.44
C TYR A 283 -1.20 -4.03 -11.61
N SER A 284 -2.20 -3.16 -11.45
CA SER A 284 -3.25 -2.87 -12.43
C SER A 284 -3.22 -1.39 -12.84
N SER A 285 -3.98 -1.06 -13.89
CA SER A 285 -4.36 0.31 -14.23
C SER A 285 -5.73 0.66 -13.63
N ILE A 286 -5.98 1.95 -13.46
CA ILE A 286 -7.32 2.52 -13.32
C ILE A 286 -7.81 3.00 -14.68
N ILE A 287 -9.06 2.68 -15.00
CA ILE A 287 -9.77 3.14 -16.18
C ILE A 287 -10.82 4.15 -15.71
N LEU A 288 -10.76 5.38 -16.22
CA LEU A 288 -11.76 6.40 -15.95
C LEU A 288 -12.57 6.65 -17.22
N ASP A 289 -13.89 6.48 -17.14
CA ASP A 289 -14.81 6.87 -18.21
C ASP A 289 -15.40 8.23 -17.89
N LEU A 290 -15.19 9.18 -18.78
CA LEU A 290 -15.70 10.54 -18.69
C LEU A 290 -16.76 10.73 -19.77
N ASP A 291 -18.00 11.03 -19.37
CA ASP A 291 -19.09 11.44 -20.27
C ASP A 291 -19.67 12.74 -19.71
N LEU A 292 -19.12 13.87 -20.17
CA LEU A 292 -19.38 15.21 -19.66
C LEU A 292 -20.04 16.08 -20.73
N SER A 293 -21.02 16.87 -20.31
CA SER A 293 -21.74 17.82 -21.15
C SER A 293 -22.05 19.11 -20.39
N GLU A 294 -22.20 20.19 -21.12
CA GLU A 294 -22.56 21.50 -20.57
C GLU A 294 -24.07 21.52 -20.26
N PHE A 295 -24.38 21.96 -19.04
CA PHE A 295 -25.74 22.13 -18.57
C PHE A 295 -26.44 23.28 -19.31
N GLY A 296 -27.74 23.12 -19.60
CA GLY A 296 -28.54 24.11 -20.33
C GLY A 296 -28.37 24.06 -21.85
N THR A 297 -27.14 23.93 -22.36
CA THR A 297 -26.87 23.83 -23.82
C THR A 297 -26.89 22.40 -24.32
N GLY A 298 -26.56 21.41 -23.47
CA GLY A 298 -26.38 20.01 -23.86
C GLY A 298 -25.15 19.77 -24.75
N ARG A 299 -24.27 20.78 -24.90
CA ARG A 299 -23.02 20.65 -25.65
C ARG A 299 -22.16 19.57 -25.01
N LYS A 300 -21.69 18.61 -25.81
CA LYS A 300 -20.75 17.59 -25.32
C LYS A 300 -19.41 18.26 -25.03
N ILE A 301 -18.90 18.08 -23.82
CA ILE A 301 -17.60 18.58 -23.38
C ILE A 301 -16.55 17.51 -23.63
N LEU A 302 -16.76 16.30 -23.12
CA LEU A 302 -15.79 15.20 -23.21
C LEU A 302 -16.52 13.86 -23.20
N LYS A 303 -16.14 12.95 -24.10
CA LYS A 303 -16.58 11.55 -24.05
C LYS A 303 -15.39 10.66 -24.35
N GLU A 304 -14.61 10.36 -23.32
CA GLU A 304 -13.33 9.66 -23.44
C GLU A 304 -13.15 8.65 -22.32
N THR A 305 -12.30 7.66 -22.58
CA THR A 305 -11.85 6.69 -21.59
C THR A 305 -10.34 6.83 -21.45
N VAL A 306 -9.86 7.05 -20.23
CA VAL A 306 -8.43 7.12 -19.92
C VAL A 306 -8.01 5.92 -19.08
N GLU A 307 -6.85 5.35 -19.40
CA GLU A 307 -6.20 4.31 -18.61
C GLU A 307 -4.93 4.88 -17.98
N LEU A 308 -4.88 4.95 -16.65
CA LEU A 308 -3.74 5.45 -15.87
C LEU A 308 -3.12 4.30 -15.08
N ARG A 309 -1.80 4.13 -15.19
CA ARG A 309 -1.07 3.03 -14.53
C ARG A 309 -0.49 3.47 -13.19
N VAL A 310 -0.33 2.52 -12.29
CA VAL A 310 0.38 2.74 -11.03
C VAL A 310 1.89 2.57 -11.28
N GLU A 311 2.61 3.67 -11.51
CA GLU A 311 4.06 3.64 -11.83
C GLU A 311 4.91 4.61 -10.98
N ASP A 312 4.35 5.76 -10.55
CA ASP A 312 5.04 6.76 -9.71
C ASP A 312 4.07 7.48 -8.74
N ILE A 313 4.38 8.69 -8.26
CA ILE A 313 3.51 9.45 -7.34
C ILE A 313 2.26 9.97 -8.04
N VAL A 314 2.33 10.29 -9.33
CA VAL A 314 1.23 10.88 -10.10
C VAL A 314 1.14 10.24 -11.47
N SER A 315 -0.07 10.05 -11.96
CA SER A 315 -0.35 9.74 -13.36
C SER A 315 -1.46 10.63 -13.88
N ASP A 316 -1.31 11.12 -15.10
CA ASP A 316 -2.29 12.03 -15.68
C ASP A 316 -2.46 11.84 -17.18
N ASP A 317 -3.58 12.36 -17.67
CA ASP A 317 -3.84 12.52 -19.09
C ASP A 317 -4.58 13.84 -19.38
N GLU A 318 -4.41 14.33 -20.59
CA GLU A 318 -4.83 15.64 -21.02
C GLU A 318 -5.60 15.58 -22.35
N PHE A 319 -6.74 16.27 -22.40
CA PHE A 319 -7.66 16.33 -23.53
C PHE A 319 -7.94 17.77 -23.92
N ILE A 320 -7.70 18.11 -25.19
CA ILE A 320 -8.06 19.43 -25.73
C ILE A 320 -9.49 19.36 -26.26
N VAL A 321 -10.34 20.26 -25.76
CA VAL A 321 -11.75 20.42 -26.12
C VAL A 321 -11.92 21.77 -26.80
N ASP A 322 -12.44 21.74 -28.02
CA ASP A 322 -12.82 22.92 -28.82
C ASP A 322 -11.70 23.98 -28.96
N ASP A 323 -10.44 23.56 -28.96
CA ASP A 323 -9.22 24.38 -29.13
C ASP A 323 -8.97 25.50 -28.10
N ASP A 324 -9.79 25.56 -27.04
CA ASP A 324 -9.79 26.61 -26.02
C ASP A 324 -9.78 26.08 -24.58
N ILE A 325 -10.14 24.81 -24.36
CA ILE A 325 -10.20 24.18 -23.03
C ILE A 325 -9.31 22.93 -23.03
N LEU A 326 -8.47 22.79 -22.01
CA LEU A 326 -7.71 21.59 -21.72
C LEU A 326 -8.31 20.94 -20.46
N ILE A 327 -8.85 19.74 -20.59
CA ILE A 327 -9.28 18.93 -19.45
C ILE A 327 -8.12 18.02 -19.07
N ARG A 328 -7.70 18.11 -17.81
CA ARG A 328 -6.67 17.25 -17.22
C ARG A 328 -7.29 16.32 -16.21
N VAL A 329 -7.06 15.03 -16.40
CA VAL A 329 -7.42 13.98 -15.45
C VAL A 329 -6.14 13.55 -14.76
N ARG A 330 -6.08 13.68 -13.45
CA ARG A 330 -4.90 13.38 -12.64
C ARG A 330 -5.27 12.36 -11.57
N VAL A 331 -4.38 11.41 -11.33
CA VAL A 331 -4.46 10.49 -10.20
C VAL A 331 -3.16 10.61 -9.42
N GLU A 332 -3.29 10.98 -8.15
CA GLU A 332 -2.18 10.95 -7.21
C GLU A 332 -2.21 9.65 -6.42
N TRP A 333 -1.12 8.89 -6.51
CA TRP A 333 -0.97 7.58 -5.91
C TRP A 333 -0.39 7.71 -4.51
N VAL A 334 -1.16 7.28 -3.52
CA VAL A 334 -0.76 7.25 -2.12
C VAL A 334 -0.59 5.80 -1.70
N PRO A 335 0.59 5.41 -1.18
CA PRO A 335 0.81 4.08 -0.63
C PRO A 335 -0.23 3.74 0.44
N SER A 336 -0.52 2.44 0.61
CA SER A 336 -1.27 1.98 1.77
C SER A 336 -0.57 2.45 3.06
N PRO A 337 -1.33 2.84 4.10
CA PRO A 337 -0.75 3.03 5.42
C PRO A 337 -0.05 1.76 5.86
N LEU A 338 1.04 1.98 6.59
CA LEU A 338 1.98 0.96 6.98
C LEU A 338 1.62 0.47 8.38
N GLN A 339 1.60 -0.85 8.57
CA GLN A 339 1.40 -1.43 9.88
C GLN A 339 2.67 -1.24 10.72
N GLY A 340 2.54 -0.42 11.76
CA GLY A 340 3.52 -0.14 12.79
C GLY A 340 3.50 -1.18 13.92
N GLN A 341 4.44 -1.00 14.83
CA GLN A 341 4.55 -1.73 16.08
C GLN A 341 3.40 -1.38 17.01
N LEU A 342 2.86 -2.33 17.78
CA LEU A 342 1.93 -2.01 18.87
C LEU A 342 2.73 -1.27 19.95
N ASP A 343 2.45 0.02 20.14
CA ASP A 343 2.89 0.73 21.33
C ASP A 343 2.06 0.19 22.51
N ASP A 344 2.72 -0.50 23.43
CA ASP A 344 2.12 -0.81 24.73
C ASP A 344 2.05 0.52 25.47
N ASP A 345 0.90 1.20 25.40
CA ASP A 345 0.60 2.31 26.30
C ASP A 345 0.54 1.74 27.72
N ASP A 346 1.65 1.87 28.45
CA ASP A 346 1.65 1.92 29.91
C ASP A 346 0.91 3.20 30.31
N ASP A 347 -0.42 3.16 30.24
CA ASP A 347 -1.31 4.08 30.96
C ASP A 347 -1.18 3.77 32.45
N ASP A 348 -0.04 4.14 33.03
CA ASP A 348 0.02 4.43 34.46
C ASP A 348 -0.63 5.81 34.65
N ASP A 349 -1.88 5.76 35.12
CA ASP A 349 -2.62 6.85 35.73
C ASP A 349 -1.78 7.49 36.86
N ASP A 350 -0.91 8.44 36.53
CA ASP A 350 -0.38 9.40 37.51
C ASP A 350 -1.17 10.70 37.41
N ASP A 351 -2.39 10.62 37.95
CA ASP A 351 -3.07 11.77 38.56
C ASP A 351 -2.17 12.33 39.69
N ASP A 352 -1.37 13.34 39.39
CA ASP A 352 -0.84 14.24 40.42
C ASP A 352 -1.00 15.69 39.96
N ASP A 353 -2.21 16.20 40.18
CA ASP A 353 -2.44 17.61 40.45
C ASP A 353 -1.59 18.04 41.65
N ASN A 354 -0.69 19.02 41.48
CA ASN A 354 -0.48 20.05 42.49
C ASN A 354 0.21 21.30 41.90
N ASP A 355 -0.44 22.42 42.20
CA ASP A 355 -0.16 23.79 41.81
C ASP A 355 1.12 24.40 42.41
N ASP A 356 1.51 25.52 41.79
CA ASP A 356 2.20 26.71 42.33
C ASP A 356 3.64 26.61 42.87
N ASP A 357 4.60 27.27 42.21
CA ASP A 357 5.08 28.61 42.62
C ASP A 357 6.39 29.05 41.93
N GLU A 358 6.58 30.37 41.94
CA GLU A 358 7.55 31.19 41.22
C GLU A 358 9.06 30.98 41.49
N SER A 359 9.86 31.71 40.69
CA SER A 359 11.07 32.48 41.09
C SER A 359 12.47 32.02 40.60
N SER A 360 12.95 32.79 39.61
CA SER A 360 14.24 33.51 39.56
C SER A 360 15.60 32.78 39.47
N CYS A 361 16.27 33.10 38.34
CA CYS A 361 17.67 33.54 38.19
C CYS A 361 18.84 32.57 38.44
N GLY A 362 19.76 32.54 37.46
CA GLY A 362 21.09 31.97 37.64
C GLY A 362 21.93 31.97 36.36
N GLU A 363 22.52 33.13 36.04
CA GLU A 363 23.52 33.35 35.01
C GLU A 363 24.73 32.41 35.16
N ILE A 364 25.28 31.89 34.05
CA ILE A 364 26.73 31.67 33.90
C ILE A 364 27.15 32.07 32.49
N MET A 365 27.90 33.17 32.42
CA MET A 365 28.70 33.63 31.29
C MET A 365 30.00 32.82 31.19
N CYS A 366 30.52 32.67 29.96
CA CYS A 366 31.95 32.73 29.61
C CYS A 366 32.07 32.81 28.06
N ASP A 367 32.26 34.02 27.50
CA ASP A 367 33.52 34.55 26.91
C ASP A 367 34.52 33.51 26.34
N ASP A 368 35.26 33.66 25.23
CA ASP A 368 35.40 34.67 24.17
C ASP A 368 36.42 34.13 23.11
N GLU A 369 36.61 34.86 22.00
CA GLU A 369 37.77 34.86 21.04
C GLU A 369 37.89 33.75 19.96
N GLN A 370 37.66 34.01 18.65
CA GLN A 370 38.35 34.86 17.62
C GLN A 370 39.38 34.10 16.74
N MET A 371 39.13 34.06 15.42
CA MET A 371 40.02 34.48 14.30
C MET A 371 39.57 33.87 12.94
N ASP A 372 38.87 34.68 12.12
CA ASP A 372 39.24 35.21 10.77
C ASP A 372 40.15 34.37 9.84
N GLU A 373 40.11 34.40 8.51
CA GLU A 373 39.30 35.04 7.44
C GLU A 373 39.80 34.47 6.08
N GLU A 374 39.07 34.78 4.99
CA GLU A 374 39.42 34.80 3.54
C GLU A 374 38.50 33.92 2.67
N SER A 375 37.31 34.39 2.25
CA SER A 375 36.99 35.32 1.14
C SER A 375 37.07 34.65 -0.25
N CYS A 376 36.19 34.85 -1.26
CA CYS A 376 35.17 35.87 -1.48
C CYS A 376 34.29 35.46 -2.70
N PHE A 377 32.96 35.64 -2.63
CA PHE A 377 32.10 35.99 -3.78
C PHE A 377 31.19 37.15 -3.31
N PRO A 378 31.00 38.23 -4.10
CA PRO A 378 30.36 39.45 -3.58
C PRO A 378 28.82 39.40 -3.60
N VAL A 379 28.21 39.58 -2.41
CA VAL A 379 27.31 40.68 -1.92
C VAL A 379 26.22 41.20 -2.89
N ALA A 380 24.96 41.52 -2.54
CA ALA A 380 24.00 41.43 -1.41
C ALA A 380 22.66 42.02 -1.98
N SER A 381 21.46 42.06 -1.38
CA SER A 381 20.96 42.28 0.00
C SER A 381 19.41 42.04 -0.06
N SER A 382 18.60 41.78 0.97
CA SER A 382 18.71 41.87 2.44
C SER A 382 17.55 41.14 3.17
N SER A 383 17.88 40.55 4.34
CA SER A 383 17.15 40.43 5.65
C SER A 383 15.75 39.78 5.76
N ASN A 384 15.36 38.96 6.76
CA ASN A 384 15.94 38.39 8.01
C ASN A 384 15.12 37.14 8.40
N LEU A 385 15.74 35.96 8.55
CA LEU A 385 16.08 35.24 9.80
C LEU A 385 14.91 34.61 10.61
N SER A 386 14.59 33.36 10.24
CA SER A 386 14.21 32.28 11.17
C SER A 386 14.98 31.02 10.73
N ARG A 387 16.26 30.93 11.09
CA ARG A 387 17.08 29.75 10.81
C ARG A 387 16.92 28.76 11.96
N ARG A 388 16.12 27.72 11.72
CA ARG A 388 16.21 26.44 12.44
C ARG A 388 17.65 25.96 12.37
N TRP A 389 18.28 25.75 13.53
CA TRP A 389 19.52 24.99 13.61
C TRP A 389 19.17 23.52 13.36
N THR A 390 19.52 23.00 12.18
CA THR A 390 19.55 21.55 11.97
C THR A 390 20.90 21.08 12.49
N LEU A 391 20.94 20.58 13.72
CA LEU A 391 22.05 19.76 14.20
C LEU A 391 22.12 18.53 13.29
N TYR A 392 23.16 18.46 12.45
CA TYR A 392 23.56 17.18 11.87
C TYR A 392 24.17 16.38 13.03
N PRO A 393 23.61 15.22 13.41
CA PRO A 393 24.27 14.39 14.40
C PRO A 393 25.65 13.98 13.85
N PRO A 394 26.64 13.76 14.73
CA PRO A 394 27.95 13.28 14.33
C PRO A 394 27.84 11.99 13.51
N GLU A 395 28.81 11.76 12.62
CA GLU A 395 28.96 10.56 11.79
C GLU A 395 28.99 9.29 12.65
N ILE A 396 27.82 8.76 12.97
CA ILE A 396 27.66 7.40 13.49
C ILE A 396 27.23 6.56 12.28
N ASP A 397 28.04 5.57 11.94
CA ASP A 397 27.74 4.54 10.94
C ASP A 397 26.44 3.82 11.33
N SER A 398 25.30 4.41 10.96
CA SER A 398 24.01 3.83 11.31
C SER A 398 23.78 2.61 10.43
N ILE A 399 23.68 1.45 11.05
CA ILE A 399 23.35 0.19 10.38
C ILE A 399 21.81 -0.01 10.39
N SER A 400 21.27 -0.76 9.43
CA SER A 400 19.92 -1.30 9.44
C SER A 400 19.96 -2.76 9.06
N PHE A 401 18.96 -3.49 9.52
CA PHE A 401 18.72 -4.86 9.14
C PHE A 401 17.52 -4.94 8.20
N VAL A 402 17.57 -5.84 7.22
CA VAL A 402 16.40 -6.11 6.36
C VAL A 402 15.98 -7.55 6.55
N GLU A 403 14.73 -7.73 6.94
CA GLU A 403 14.05 -9.00 7.08
C GLU A 403 13.05 -9.15 5.94
N ILE A 404 13.24 -10.17 5.09
CA ILE A 404 12.32 -10.48 3.99
C ILE A 404 11.52 -11.71 4.40
N PHE A 405 10.21 -11.54 4.54
CA PHE A 405 9.32 -12.59 5.05
C PHE A 405 8.87 -13.52 3.93
N SER A 406 8.41 -12.95 2.81
CA SER A 406 7.90 -13.73 1.69
C SER A 406 8.02 -12.99 0.36
N VAL A 407 7.94 -13.78 -0.72
CA VAL A 407 7.83 -13.28 -2.09
C VAL A 407 6.62 -13.94 -2.74
N PHE A 408 5.55 -13.17 -2.92
CA PHE A 408 4.33 -13.61 -3.58
C PHE A 408 4.42 -13.45 -5.10
N ILE A 409 3.92 -14.44 -5.85
CA ILE A 409 3.87 -14.43 -7.31
C ILE A 409 2.42 -14.40 -7.80
N GLY A 410 2.01 -13.22 -8.26
CA GLY A 410 0.71 -12.97 -8.88
C GLY A 410 0.70 -13.44 -10.34
N ARG A 411 -0.27 -14.31 -10.65
CA ARG A 411 -0.43 -14.91 -11.97
C ARG A 411 -1.88 -15.27 -12.27
N GLU A 412 -2.23 -15.29 -13.54
CA GLU A 412 -3.59 -15.57 -14.00
C GLU A 412 -4.09 -16.93 -13.48
N LYS A 413 -5.18 -16.93 -12.69
CA LYS A 413 -5.85 -18.12 -12.16
C LYS A 413 -4.91 -19.12 -11.46
N TYR A 414 -3.81 -18.64 -10.89
CA TYR A 414 -2.79 -19.46 -10.23
C TYR A 414 -2.23 -20.60 -11.08
N LYS A 415 -2.26 -20.49 -12.41
CA LYS A 415 -1.70 -21.50 -13.33
C LYS A 415 -0.29 -21.93 -12.88
N PRO A 416 0.07 -23.23 -12.95
CA PRO A 416 1.40 -23.68 -12.55
C PRO A 416 2.50 -22.95 -13.33
N LEU A 417 3.63 -22.68 -12.67
CA LEU A 417 4.81 -22.08 -13.31
C LEU A 417 6.07 -22.86 -12.94
N GLN A 418 7.05 -22.85 -13.83
CA GLN A 418 8.41 -23.33 -13.58
C GLN A 418 9.33 -22.11 -13.56
N VAL A 419 9.51 -21.54 -12.37
CA VAL A 419 10.14 -20.24 -12.19
C VAL A 419 11.66 -20.37 -12.09
N TYR A 420 12.38 -19.67 -12.95
CA TYR A 420 13.83 -19.50 -12.87
C TYR A 420 14.21 -18.01 -12.90
N GLY A 421 15.45 -17.69 -12.55
CA GLY A 421 15.97 -16.33 -12.46
C GLY A 421 16.50 -16.00 -11.08
N SER A 422 16.39 -14.74 -10.67
CA SER A 422 16.96 -14.31 -9.40
C SER A 422 16.23 -13.14 -8.75
N ILE A 423 16.27 -13.14 -7.43
CA ILE A 423 15.95 -11.98 -6.60
C ILE A 423 17.20 -11.63 -5.81
N GLN A 424 17.84 -10.53 -6.21
CA GLN A 424 19.07 -10.05 -5.63
C GLN A 424 18.77 -8.90 -4.68
N VAL A 425 19.24 -8.98 -3.44
CA VAL A 425 19.25 -7.87 -2.50
C VAL A 425 20.67 -7.32 -2.49
N ALA A 426 20.83 -6.04 -2.78
CA ALA A 426 22.13 -5.40 -2.93
C ALA A 426 22.20 -4.06 -2.20
N SER A 427 23.34 -3.85 -1.56
CA SER A 427 23.89 -2.53 -1.22
C SER A 427 25.15 -2.27 -2.05
N LYS A 428 25.84 -1.18 -1.76
CA LYS A 428 27.11 -0.81 -2.39
C LYS A 428 28.24 -1.77 -2.00
N GLU A 429 28.14 -2.40 -0.83
CA GLU A 429 29.20 -3.21 -0.22
C GLU A 429 28.98 -4.72 -0.43
N ALA A 430 27.73 -5.16 -0.53
CA ALA A 430 27.42 -6.57 -0.68
C ALA A 430 26.15 -6.79 -1.51
N ALA A 431 26.09 -7.93 -2.20
CA ALA A 431 24.87 -8.43 -2.83
C ALA A 431 24.71 -9.91 -2.53
N PHE A 432 23.49 -10.32 -2.22
CA PHE A 432 23.12 -11.72 -2.02
C PHE A 432 21.81 -12.03 -2.73
N TYR A 433 21.47 -13.30 -2.77
CA TYR A 433 20.29 -13.78 -3.48
C TYR A 433 19.36 -14.49 -2.50
N ILE A 434 18.15 -13.95 -2.33
CA ILE A 434 17.10 -14.67 -1.59
C ILE A 434 16.44 -15.75 -2.44
N PHE A 435 16.58 -15.65 -3.77
CA PHE A 435 16.18 -16.66 -4.73
C PHE A 435 17.15 -16.62 -5.91
N LYS A 436 17.66 -17.79 -6.31
CA LYS A 436 18.57 -17.91 -7.46
C LYS A 436 18.46 -19.28 -8.11
N ARG A 437 17.99 -19.31 -9.35
CA ARG A 437 17.91 -20.47 -10.24
C ARG A 437 18.35 -20.04 -11.63
N GLU A 438 19.61 -20.24 -11.97
CA GLU A 438 20.19 -19.64 -13.19
C GLU A 438 19.74 -20.34 -14.48
N ALA A 439 19.35 -21.61 -14.37
CA ALA A 439 19.10 -22.48 -15.51
C ALA A 439 17.65 -22.99 -15.50
N LYS A 440 17.12 -23.32 -16.68
CA LYS A 440 15.75 -23.83 -16.83
C LYS A 440 15.59 -25.22 -16.20
N GLU A 441 16.69 -25.97 -16.12
CA GLU A 441 16.75 -27.32 -15.56
C GLU A 441 16.65 -27.34 -14.03
N ASP A 442 16.94 -26.21 -13.36
CA ASP A 442 16.81 -26.02 -11.91
C ASP A 442 15.59 -25.13 -11.59
N ALA A 443 14.62 -25.02 -12.50
CA ALA A 443 13.44 -24.20 -12.27
C ALA A 443 12.64 -24.68 -11.04
N PHE A 444 12.12 -23.73 -10.27
CA PHE A 444 11.26 -24.02 -9.13
C PHE A 444 9.80 -24.17 -9.57
N GLY A 445 9.23 -25.34 -9.31
CA GLY A 445 7.84 -25.63 -9.61
C GLY A 445 6.89 -24.95 -8.62
N LEU A 446 6.13 -23.98 -9.11
CA LEU A 446 5.08 -23.31 -8.37
C LEU A 446 3.72 -23.93 -8.76
N SER A 447 3.16 -24.76 -7.88
CA SER A 447 1.89 -25.47 -8.10
C SER A 447 0.68 -24.54 -8.05
N GLU A 448 -0.50 -25.01 -8.45
CA GLU A 448 -1.75 -24.21 -8.47
C GLU A 448 -2.14 -23.62 -7.11
N HIS A 449 -1.74 -24.27 -6.02
CA HIS A 449 -2.06 -23.84 -4.66
C HIS A 449 -0.91 -23.09 -3.98
N SER A 450 0.28 -23.08 -4.60
CA SER A 450 1.44 -22.36 -4.07
C SER A 450 1.50 -20.93 -4.58
N LYS A 451 1.58 -19.99 -3.65
CA LYS A 451 1.51 -18.55 -3.90
C LYS A 451 2.87 -17.85 -3.79
N THR A 452 3.81 -18.44 -3.05
CA THR A 452 5.06 -17.81 -2.65
C THR A 452 6.29 -18.59 -3.12
N LEU A 453 7.38 -17.86 -3.39
CA LEU A 453 8.69 -18.47 -3.61
C LEU A 453 9.39 -18.70 -2.26
N PRO A 454 10.23 -19.75 -2.16
CA PRO A 454 11.06 -19.95 -0.98
C PRO A 454 12.08 -18.82 -0.87
N VAL A 455 12.19 -18.26 0.33
CA VAL A 455 13.23 -17.29 0.70
C VAL A 455 14.41 -18.09 1.28
N LEU A 456 15.48 -18.22 0.50
CA LEU A 456 16.61 -19.12 0.80
C LEU A 456 17.62 -18.51 1.78
N ASP A 457 17.79 -17.19 1.74
CA ASP A 457 18.80 -16.48 2.53
C ASP A 457 18.09 -15.63 3.60
N GLY A 458 18.69 -15.64 4.79
CA GLY A 458 18.18 -14.90 5.94
C GLY A 458 18.36 -13.38 5.84
N PRO A 459 18.07 -12.67 6.93
CA PRO A 459 18.20 -11.22 6.98
C PRO A 459 19.66 -10.80 6.88
N ARG A 460 19.91 -9.57 6.42
CA ARG A 460 21.27 -9.01 6.31
C ARG A 460 21.38 -7.59 6.84
N VAL A 461 22.62 -7.27 7.21
CA VAL A 461 23.09 -5.98 7.70
C VAL A 461 23.39 -5.08 6.53
N PHE A 462 22.96 -3.83 6.62
CA PHE A 462 23.22 -2.80 5.61
C PHE A 462 23.57 -1.47 6.27
N ASN A 463 24.43 -0.71 5.61
CA ASN A 463 24.73 0.67 5.99
C ASN A 463 23.61 1.61 5.50
N ASN A 464 23.06 2.44 6.41
CA ASN A 464 21.91 3.32 6.15
C ASN A 464 22.21 4.46 5.19
N TRP A 465 23.48 4.80 4.98
CA TRP A 465 23.91 5.82 4.02
C TRP A 465 23.80 5.36 2.57
N ILE A 466 23.61 4.05 2.34
CA ILE A 466 23.57 3.46 1.02
C ILE A 466 22.15 2.98 0.72
N PRO A 467 21.57 3.35 -0.45
CA PRO A 467 20.23 2.92 -0.81
C PRO A 467 20.17 1.39 -0.94
N LEU A 468 19.33 0.76 -0.12
CA LEU A 468 18.95 -0.64 -0.27
C LEU A 468 18.25 -0.82 -1.62
N LYS A 469 18.71 -1.82 -2.39
CA LYS A 469 18.12 -2.15 -3.68
C LYS A 469 17.85 -3.62 -3.79
N MET A 470 16.58 -3.98 -4.01
CA MET A 470 16.21 -5.34 -4.42
C MET A 470 15.99 -5.34 -5.94
N LYS A 471 16.55 -6.32 -6.65
CA LYS A 471 16.35 -6.51 -8.09
C LYS A 471 15.68 -7.85 -8.32
N ILE A 472 14.63 -7.84 -9.12
CA ILE A 472 13.89 -9.05 -9.52
C ILE A 472 14.08 -9.23 -11.02
N ASP A 473 14.45 -10.45 -11.42
CA ASP A 473 14.39 -10.93 -12.81
C ASP A 473 13.97 -12.40 -12.76
N LEU A 474 12.67 -12.66 -12.92
CA LEU A 474 12.06 -13.98 -12.83
C LEU A 474 11.34 -14.31 -14.13
N LYS A 475 11.55 -15.53 -14.62
CA LYS A 475 11.01 -16.03 -15.88
C LYS A 475 10.41 -17.42 -15.69
N ASP A 476 9.48 -17.75 -16.56
CA ASP A 476 8.93 -19.10 -16.66
C ASP A 476 9.62 -19.88 -17.77
N VAL A 477 9.76 -21.20 -17.59
CA VAL A 477 10.41 -22.06 -18.57
C VAL A 477 9.60 -22.16 -19.87
N GLU A 478 8.27 -22.25 -19.75
CA GLU A 478 7.34 -22.64 -20.81
C GLU A 478 6.61 -21.47 -21.47
N SER A 479 6.44 -20.35 -20.76
CA SER A 479 5.68 -19.20 -21.23
C SER A 479 6.53 -17.93 -21.42
N GLN A 480 5.89 -16.89 -21.96
CA GLN A 480 6.48 -15.54 -22.03
C GLN A 480 6.41 -14.78 -20.70
N TRP A 481 6.01 -15.45 -19.61
CA TRP A 481 5.93 -14.83 -18.29
C TRP A 481 7.30 -14.30 -17.88
N HIS A 482 7.36 -12.99 -17.63
CA HIS A 482 8.57 -12.29 -17.22
C HIS A 482 8.22 -11.17 -16.24
N ILE A 483 8.83 -11.22 -15.06
CA ILE A 483 8.81 -10.13 -14.08
C ILE A 483 10.23 -9.61 -13.95
N LYS A 484 10.41 -8.34 -14.33
CA LYS A 484 11.66 -7.63 -14.18
C LYS A 484 11.42 -6.28 -13.54
N GLY A 485 12.11 -6.02 -12.43
CA GLY A 485 11.97 -4.75 -11.72
C GLY A 485 12.89 -4.61 -10.54
N TYR A 486 12.67 -3.55 -9.76
CA TYR A 486 13.48 -3.27 -8.60
C TYR A 486 12.73 -2.51 -7.52
N VAL A 487 13.05 -2.82 -6.27
CA VAL A 487 12.75 -2.00 -5.09
C VAL A 487 13.96 -1.11 -4.85
N LYS A 488 13.76 0.18 -4.63
CA LYS A 488 14.83 1.10 -4.25
C LYS A 488 14.35 1.94 -3.08
N TRP A 489 15.04 1.77 -1.96
CA TRP A 489 14.85 2.58 -0.77
C TRP A 489 16.00 3.58 -0.66
N ASN A 490 15.73 4.82 -0.25
CA ASN A 490 16.73 5.88 -0.16
C ASN A 490 16.54 6.72 1.11
N TRP A 491 17.54 6.69 1.99
CA TRP A 491 17.56 7.41 3.27
C TRP A 491 17.59 8.94 3.13
N THR A 492 18.02 9.48 1.99
CA THR A 492 18.13 10.96 1.82
C THR A 492 16.78 11.69 1.94
N ASN A 493 15.67 10.95 1.99
CA ASN A 493 14.36 11.49 2.29
C ASN A 493 14.06 11.28 3.79
N ILE A 494 14.76 12.02 4.66
CA ILE A 494 14.71 11.89 6.13
C ILE A 494 13.27 11.98 6.68
N LEU A 495 12.40 12.75 6.04
CA LEU A 495 10.96 12.84 6.37
C LEU A 495 10.19 11.52 6.16
N PHE A 496 10.75 10.57 5.41
CA PHE A 496 10.17 9.26 5.11
C PHE A 496 10.88 8.11 5.82
N ALA A 497 12.11 8.31 6.34
CA ALA A 497 12.85 7.26 7.02
C ALA A 497 12.13 6.77 8.29
N SER A 498 11.65 7.69 9.13
CA SER A 498 10.83 7.36 10.32
C SER A 498 9.50 6.70 9.96
N ARG A 499 9.00 6.88 8.73
CA ARG A 499 7.75 6.26 8.27
C ARG A 499 7.88 4.79 7.93
N TRP A 500 9.09 4.31 7.63
CA TRP A 500 9.32 3.00 7.02
C TRP A 500 10.05 2.02 7.92
N LEU A 501 10.83 2.53 8.88
CA LEU A 501 11.55 1.68 9.82
C LEU A 501 10.60 0.98 10.78
N ASN A 502 10.93 -0.27 11.10
CA ASN A 502 10.17 -1.13 12.00
C ASN A 502 8.70 -1.33 11.57
N LYS A 503 8.36 -1.05 10.30
CA LYS A 503 7.02 -1.30 9.75
C LYS A 503 7.01 -2.49 8.81
N GLN A 504 5.87 -3.18 8.73
CA GLN A 504 5.65 -4.24 7.76
C GLN A 504 5.34 -3.62 6.39
N LEU A 505 6.27 -3.78 5.43
CA LEU A 505 6.21 -3.18 4.09
C LEU A 505 5.88 -4.23 3.04
N CYS A 506 5.22 -3.83 1.96
CA CYS A 506 4.97 -4.67 0.80
C CYS A 506 5.21 -3.89 -0.50
N SER A 507 6.25 -4.27 -1.23
CA SER A 507 6.56 -3.69 -2.53
C SER A 507 6.09 -4.58 -3.67
N VAL A 508 5.24 -4.04 -4.54
CA VAL A 508 4.71 -4.73 -5.72
C VAL A 508 5.47 -4.30 -6.96
N ILE A 509 5.92 -5.29 -7.74
CA ILE A 509 6.61 -5.11 -9.02
C ILE A 509 5.76 -5.73 -10.10
N GLN A 510 5.21 -4.86 -10.96
CA GLN A 510 4.39 -5.26 -12.08
C GLN A 510 5.25 -5.90 -13.18
N GLY A 511 4.81 -7.06 -13.66
CA GLY A 511 5.34 -7.77 -14.83
C GLY A 511 4.52 -7.52 -16.09
N GLN A 512 4.67 -8.42 -17.06
CA GLN A 512 3.88 -8.41 -18.30
C GLN A 512 2.51 -9.06 -18.09
N ASP A 513 1.50 -8.63 -18.86
CA ASP A 513 0.15 -9.22 -18.92
C ASP A 513 -0.58 -9.35 -17.57
N GLY A 514 -0.39 -8.38 -16.67
CA GLY A 514 -1.04 -8.35 -15.35
C GLY A 514 -0.41 -9.28 -14.30
N ASN A 515 0.68 -9.98 -14.64
CA ASN A 515 1.48 -10.72 -13.66
C ASN A 515 2.28 -9.77 -12.78
N PHE A 516 2.60 -10.16 -11.55
CA PHE A 516 3.37 -9.32 -10.63
C PHE A 516 4.08 -10.13 -9.54
N ALA A 517 5.04 -9.51 -8.88
CA ALA A 517 5.66 -10.04 -7.68
C ALA A 517 5.46 -9.05 -6.54
N ALA A 518 5.09 -9.54 -5.36
CA ALA A 518 5.06 -8.72 -4.14
C ALA A 518 6.14 -9.23 -3.17
N ILE A 519 6.96 -8.34 -2.64
CA ILE A 519 7.97 -8.66 -1.61
C ILE A 519 7.49 -8.06 -0.29
N HIS A 520 7.37 -8.90 0.73
CA HIS A 520 7.03 -8.52 2.09
C HIS A 520 8.29 -8.46 2.94
N TYR A 521 8.55 -7.29 3.53
CA TYR A 521 9.79 -7.06 4.28
C TYR A 521 9.63 -5.99 5.36
N THR A 522 10.58 -5.96 6.28
CA THR A 522 10.75 -4.88 7.26
C THR A 522 12.21 -4.44 7.27
N ILE A 523 12.42 -3.13 7.42
CA ILE A 523 13.74 -2.55 7.65
C ILE A 523 13.81 -2.16 9.11
N PHE A 524 14.67 -2.82 9.88
CA PHE A 524 14.90 -2.50 11.29
C PHE A 524 16.11 -1.60 11.44
N SER A 525 16.00 -0.61 12.32
CA SER A 525 17.17 0.20 12.72
C SER A 525 18.11 -0.64 13.59
N GLU A 526 19.43 -0.46 13.47
CA GLU A 526 20.43 -1.21 14.26
C GLU A 526 20.23 -1.11 15.76
N TYR A 527 19.75 0.04 16.23
CA TYR A 527 19.54 0.31 17.65
C TYR A 527 18.42 -0.53 18.24
N PHE A 528 17.58 -1.12 17.38
CA PHE A 528 16.33 -1.75 17.77
C PHE A 528 16.21 -3.20 17.30
N ALA A 529 17.27 -3.84 16.78
CA ALA A 529 17.17 -5.26 16.41
C ALA A 529 18.50 -6.03 16.48
N LYS A 530 18.42 -7.36 16.56
CA LYS A 530 19.57 -8.29 16.50
C LYS A 530 19.27 -9.55 15.69
N TYR A 531 20.33 -10.27 15.33
CA TYR A 531 20.17 -11.59 14.74
C TYR A 531 19.81 -12.64 15.79
N ALA A 532 18.99 -13.58 15.35
CA ALA A 532 18.80 -14.84 16.03
C ALA A 532 19.05 -15.99 15.06
N SER A 533 20.01 -16.86 15.41
CA SER A 533 20.20 -18.17 14.79
C SER A 533 19.27 -19.17 15.45
N VAL A 534 18.39 -19.77 14.65
CA VAL A 534 17.48 -20.84 15.02
C VAL A 534 18.05 -22.15 14.51
N GLU A 535 18.13 -23.13 15.40
CA GLU A 535 18.61 -24.48 15.10
C GLU A 535 17.58 -25.51 15.56
N LEU A 536 17.36 -26.54 14.73
CA LEU A 536 16.51 -27.68 15.05
C LEU A 536 17.39 -28.90 15.29
N LEU A 537 17.37 -29.42 16.52
CA LEU A 537 18.27 -30.47 16.98
C LEU A 537 17.51 -31.72 17.40
N CYS A 538 17.84 -32.85 16.80
CA CYS A 538 17.38 -34.17 17.20
C CYS A 538 18.45 -34.87 18.03
N ILE A 539 18.12 -35.21 19.29
CA ILE A 539 19.02 -35.94 20.19
C ILE A 539 18.49 -37.37 20.38
N PRO A 540 19.24 -38.41 19.97
CA PRO A 540 18.87 -39.79 20.26
C PRO A 540 19.00 -40.11 21.75
N LYS A 541 18.08 -40.90 22.27
CA LYS A 541 18.10 -41.44 23.63
C LYS A 541 18.89 -42.76 23.64
N ASN A 542 19.42 -43.12 24.81
CA ASN A 542 20.08 -44.40 25.08
C ASN A 542 21.28 -44.76 24.17
N GLY A 543 21.92 -43.77 23.53
CA GLY A 543 23.07 -44.00 22.63
C GLY A 543 22.70 -44.68 21.30
N GLY A 544 21.42 -44.71 20.94
CA GLY A 544 20.96 -45.25 19.66
C GLY A 544 21.39 -44.40 18.46
N HIS A 545 21.48 -45.04 17.29
CA HIS A 545 21.74 -44.36 16.00
C HIS A 545 20.45 -44.00 15.24
N PHE A 546 19.29 -44.05 15.90
CA PHE A 546 18.01 -43.77 15.25
C PHE A 546 17.92 -42.31 14.82
N ARG A 547 17.55 -42.09 13.55
CA ARG A 547 17.39 -40.76 12.95
C ARG A 547 16.01 -40.68 12.30
N PRO A 548 15.02 -40.07 12.98
CA PRO A 548 13.66 -39.99 12.45
C PRO A 548 13.65 -39.17 11.16
N LYS A 549 12.66 -39.46 10.30
CA LYS A 549 12.34 -38.60 9.16
C LYS A 549 11.38 -37.53 9.64
N VAL A 550 11.85 -36.30 9.73
CA VAL A 550 11.10 -35.17 10.28
C VAL A 550 10.37 -34.43 9.15
N HIS A 551 9.07 -34.20 9.34
CA HIS A 551 8.22 -33.44 8.44
C HIS A 551 7.32 -32.49 9.23
N GLY A 552 6.62 -31.60 8.54
CA GLY A 552 5.79 -30.55 9.14
C GLY A 552 6.35 -29.15 8.86
N SER A 553 6.13 -28.20 9.78
CA SER A 553 6.53 -26.81 9.62
C SER A 553 7.04 -26.16 10.91
N LEU A 554 8.01 -25.26 10.75
CA LEU A 554 8.39 -24.27 11.77
C LEU A 554 8.17 -22.88 11.19
N VAL A 555 7.29 -22.11 11.83
CA VAL A 555 6.91 -20.77 11.40
C VAL A 555 7.17 -19.79 12.52
N ALA A 556 7.98 -18.76 12.25
CA ALA A 556 8.37 -17.74 13.19
C ALA A 556 7.60 -16.43 12.96
N GLN A 557 7.32 -15.72 14.04
CA GLN A 557 6.70 -14.40 14.05
C GLN A 557 7.18 -13.56 15.24
N TYR A 558 6.90 -12.27 15.21
CA TYR A 558 7.29 -11.33 16.26
C TYR A 558 6.12 -11.02 17.19
N HIS A 559 6.37 -10.87 18.49
CA HIS A 559 5.30 -10.59 19.45
C HIS A 559 4.62 -9.24 19.21
N ASN A 560 5.40 -8.19 18.94
CA ASN A 560 4.96 -6.79 18.87
C ASN A 560 4.36 -6.38 17.51
N TYR A 561 4.05 -7.35 16.64
CA TYR A 561 3.39 -7.10 15.36
C TYR A 561 2.04 -7.79 15.29
N ASP A 562 1.12 -7.18 14.54
CA ASP A 562 -0.19 -7.75 14.30
C ASP A 562 -0.14 -8.94 13.33
N TYR A 563 -0.32 -10.15 13.85
CA TYR A 563 -0.52 -11.37 13.07
C TYR A 563 -1.95 -11.89 13.14
N THR A 564 -2.93 -11.06 13.47
CA THR A 564 -4.32 -11.47 13.63
C THR A 564 -5.01 -11.67 12.29
N SER A 565 -4.66 -10.87 11.27
CA SER A 565 -5.21 -11.00 9.93
C SER A 565 -4.59 -12.17 9.16
N ARG A 566 -5.37 -12.81 8.28
CA ARG A 566 -4.85 -13.88 7.42
C ARG A 566 -3.77 -13.39 6.46
N TYR A 567 -3.88 -12.16 5.96
CA TYR A 567 -2.86 -11.54 5.13
C TYR A 567 -1.51 -11.51 5.86
N ASN A 568 -1.49 -11.06 7.12
CA ASN A 568 -0.26 -10.98 7.90
C ASN A 568 0.28 -12.37 8.24
N LYS A 569 -0.59 -13.32 8.59
CA LYS A 569 -0.20 -14.72 8.80
C LYS A 569 0.40 -15.35 7.55
N ASP A 570 -0.15 -15.08 6.37
CA ASP A 570 0.29 -15.71 5.13
C ASP A 570 1.59 -15.08 4.59
N TYR A 571 1.84 -13.79 4.84
CA TYR A 571 2.90 -13.04 4.16
C TYR A 571 4.00 -12.44 5.04
N TYR A 572 3.74 -12.19 6.34
CA TYR A 572 4.70 -11.59 7.28
C TYR A 572 5.26 -12.58 8.31
N ARG A 573 4.90 -13.86 8.24
CA ARG A 573 5.52 -14.91 9.05
C ARG A 573 6.69 -15.56 8.32
N ILE A 574 7.69 -15.98 9.07
CA ILE A 574 8.95 -16.52 8.54
C ILE A 574 8.89 -18.04 8.55
N VAL A 575 8.92 -18.65 7.38
CA VAL A 575 8.98 -20.12 7.27
C VAL A 575 10.43 -20.58 7.43
N LEU A 576 10.77 -21.14 8.58
CA LEU A 576 12.10 -21.67 8.89
C LEU A 576 12.27 -23.10 8.36
N PHE A 577 11.20 -23.88 8.41
CA PHE A 577 11.15 -25.26 7.94
C PHE A 577 9.76 -25.56 7.39
N GLN A 578 9.68 -26.21 6.24
CA GLN A 578 8.43 -26.76 5.73
C GLN A 578 8.74 -27.96 4.82
N ARG A 579 8.28 -29.13 5.23
CA ARG A 579 8.46 -30.41 4.52
C ARG A 579 7.20 -31.25 4.66
N ASN A 580 6.79 -31.91 3.60
CA ASN A 580 5.76 -32.91 3.64
C ASN A 580 6.37 -34.28 3.97
N ARG A 581 5.53 -35.30 4.11
CA ARG A 581 5.99 -36.67 4.43
C ARG A 581 6.87 -37.26 3.32
N ASP A 582 6.56 -36.94 2.08
CA ASP A 582 7.26 -37.46 0.89
C ASP A 582 8.68 -36.91 0.75
N ASP A 583 8.94 -35.71 1.29
CA ASP A 583 10.24 -35.03 1.27
C ASP A 583 10.79 -34.76 2.69
N ALA A 584 10.41 -35.59 3.65
CA ALA A 584 10.82 -35.47 5.04
C ALA A 584 12.36 -35.42 5.19
N ALA A 585 12.83 -34.50 6.05
CA ALA A 585 14.24 -34.28 6.31
C ALA A 585 14.79 -35.30 7.31
N GLN A 586 16.06 -35.68 7.17
CA GLN A 586 16.75 -36.51 8.15
C GLN A 586 17.81 -35.69 8.90
N PRO A 587 17.99 -35.91 10.22
CA PRO A 587 19.09 -35.33 10.96
C PRO A 587 20.46 -35.67 10.38
N GLY A 588 21.34 -34.67 10.37
CA GLY A 588 22.76 -34.82 10.06
C GLY A 588 23.50 -35.70 11.07
N ALA A 589 24.81 -35.87 10.86
CA ALA A 589 25.64 -36.65 11.79
C ALA A 589 25.79 -36.01 13.18
N ASP A 590 25.66 -34.69 13.20
CA ASP A 590 25.62 -33.79 14.36
C ASP A 590 24.23 -33.69 15.00
N GLY A 591 23.21 -34.35 14.44
CA GLY A 591 21.83 -34.32 14.93
C GLY A 591 21.02 -33.12 14.46
N PHE A 592 21.61 -32.19 13.71
CA PHE A 592 20.88 -31.02 13.20
C PHE A 592 19.97 -31.40 12.04
N ILE A 593 18.76 -30.88 12.07
CA ILE A 593 17.80 -31.01 10.97
C ILE A 593 17.92 -29.75 10.12
N PRO A 594 18.17 -29.88 8.79
CA PRO A 594 18.39 -28.73 7.94
C PRO A 594 17.13 -27.87 7.83
N LEU A 595 17.26 -26.60 8.21
CA LEU A 595 16.24 -25.59 8.01
C LEU A 595 16.32 -25.02 6.59
N SER A 596 15.20 -24.55 6.05
CA SER A 596 15.19 -23.73 4.84
C SER A 596 15.84 -22.37 5.11
N ARG A 597 15.70 -21.89 6.36
CA ARG A 597 16.28 -20.64 6.85
C ARG A 597 16.56 -20.77 8.35
N SER A 598 17.79 -20.44 8.76
CA SER A 598 18.20 -20.49 10.17
C SER A 598 18.40 -19.12 10.82
N MET A 599 18.46 -18.03 10.06
CA MET A 599 18.69 -16.69 10.62
C MET A 599 17.42 -15.83 10.50
N VAL A 600 17.11 -15.07 11.54
CA VAL A 600 16.04 -14.06 11.58
C VAL A 600 16.53 -12.79 12.29
N VAL A 601 15.88 -11.64 12.06
CA VAL A 601 16.15 -10.39 12.78
C VAL A 601 15.01 -10.08 13.71
N VAL A 602 15.29 -10.01 15.01
CA VAL A 602 14.27 -9.79 16.01
C VAL A 602 14.46 -8.39 16.60
N PRO A 603 13.39 -7.58 16.68
CA PRO A 603 13.43 -6.31 17.38
C PRO A 603 13.76 -6.47 18.87
N ASN A 604 14.45 -5.50 19.46
CA ASN A 604 14.88 -5.50 20.85
C ASN A 604 13.71 -5.45 21.85
N ASP A 605 12.61 -4.84 21.43
CA ASP A 605 11.33 -4.72 22.13
C ASP A 605 10.35 -5.86 21.77
N SER A 606 10.83 -6.90 21.09
CA SER A 606 10.03 -8.04 20.69
C SER A 606 10.53 -9.36 21.26
N SER A 607 9.71 -10.38 21.09
CA SER A 607 10.07 -11.77 21.34
C SER A 607 9.85 -12.57 20.07
N LEU A 608 10.73 -13.55 19.82
CA LEU A 608 10.56 -14.47 18.70
C LEU A 608 9.60 -15.58 19.13
N ILE A 609 8.45 -15.67 18.46
CA ILE A 609 7.48 -16.74 18.66
C ILE A 609 7.67 -17.75 17.53
N ILE A 610 7.85 -19.02 17.86
CA ILE A 610 7.96 -20.10 16.87
C ILE A 610 6.80 -21.08 17.07
N GLU A 611 5.92 -21.15 16.09
CA GLU A 611 4.91 -22.19 15.93
C GLU A 611 5.58 -23.43 15.32
N ALA A 612 5.73 -24.47 16.13
CA ALA A 612 6.26 -25.76 15.72
C ALA A 612 5.12 -26.75 15.50
N ASN A 613 5.02 -27.30 14.29
CA ASN A 613 4.07 -28.33 13.93
C ASN A 613 4.82 -29.48 13.26
N ILE A 614 5.34 -30.42 14.04
CA ILE A 614 6.34 -31.40 13.60
C ILE A 614 5.86 -32.84 13.78
N GLY A 615 6.16 -33.70 12.81
CA GLY A 615 5.91 -35.15 12.84
C GLY A 615 7.15 -35.95 12.46
N ASP A 616 7.20 -37.22 12.85
CA ASP A 616 8.38 -38.09 12.75
C ASP A 616 8.30 -39.18 11.68
N GLY A 617 7.24 -39.13 10.88
CA GLY A 617 6.98 -40.07 9.79
C GLY A 617 6.45 -41.42 10.26
N LEU A 618 6.40 -41.71 11.56
CA LEU A 618 5.87 -42.94 12.15
C LEU A 618 4.39 -42.79 12.54
N CYS A 619 3.98 -41.61 12.99
CA CYS A 619 2.58 -41.27 13.28
C CYS A 619 2.02 -40.22 12.31
N ASP A 620 0.69 -40.19 12.19
CA ASP A 620 -0.05 -39.19 11.41
C ASP A 620 -0.33 -37.91 12.22
N GLU A 621 -0.19 -37.97 13.55
CA GLU A 621 -0.37 -36.82 14.44
C GLU A 621 0.90 -35.95 14.46
N LEU A 622 0.72 -34.65 14.27
CA LEU A 622 1.78 -33.67 14.41
C LEU A 622 1.77 -33.10 15.85
N SER A 623 2.95 -32.91 16.43
CA SER A 623 3.11 -32.18 17.68
C SER A 623 3.04 -30.68 17.39
N PHE A 624 1.94 -30.04 17.82
CA PHE A 624 1.80 -28.59 17.78
C PHE A 624 2.27 -27.96 19.10
N GLN A 625 3.21 -27.03 19.02
CA GLN A 625 3.65 -26.21 20.14
C GLN A 625 3.96 -24.79 19.70
N GLU A 626 3.57 -23.82 20.52
CA GLU A 626 3.96 -22.42 20.36
C GLU A 626 5.05 -22.08 21.39
N LEU A 627 6.19 -21.58 20.91
CA LEU A 627 7.38 -21.35 21.73
C LEU A 627 7.84 -19.90 21.65
N ARG A 628 7.72 -19.16 22.75
CA ARG A 628 8.25 -17.79 22.90
C ARG A 628 9.72 -17.76 23.32
N PHE A 629 10.55 -16.98 22.64
CA PHE A 629 11.95 -16.74 22.96
C PHE A 629 12.16 -15.24 23.18
N ASP A 630 12.37 -14.89 24.44
CA ASP A 630 12.60 -13.49 24.84
C ASP A 630 14.00 -13.05 24.38
N TYR A 631 14.08 -11.80 23.93
CA TYR A 631 15.29 -11.20 23.40
C TYR A 631 16.50 -11.37 24.32
N GLY A 632 17.66 -11.70 23.74
CA GLY A 632 18.95 -11.79 24.45
C GLY A 632 19.11 -13.03 25.34
N ILE A 633 18.05 -13.83 25.56
CA ILE A 633 18.13 -15.05 26.37
C ILE A 633 18.32 -16.26 25.48
N MET A 634 19.53 -16.82 25.48
CA MET A 634 19.81 -18.09 24.81
C MET A 634 19.01 -19.21 25.49
N ARG A 635 18.09 -19.84 24.76
CA ARG A 635 17.22 -20.88 25.30
C ARG A 635 17.10 -22.06 24.34
N ARG A 636 16.94 -23.23 24.96
CA ARG A 636 16.60 -24.49 24.31
C ARG A 636 15.21 -24.91 24.79
N LYS A 637 14.32 -25.25 23.88
CA LYS A 637 12.96 -25.72 24.19
C LYS A 637 12.67 -27.04 23.50
N LEU A 638 12.06 -27.97 24.23
CA LEU A 638 11.64 -29.29 23.76
C LEU A 638 10.34 -29.16 22.97
N ILE A 639 10.23 -29.85 21.83
CA ILE A 639 9.04 -29.82 20.94
C ILE A 639 8.39 -31.20 20.79
N MET A 640 9.20 -32.23 20.84
CA MET A 640 8.76 -33.61 20.69
C MET A 640 9.66 -34.49 21.52
N GLU A 641 9.03 -35.37 22.29
CA GLU A 641 9.71 -36.35 23.10
C GLU A 641 9.15 -37.73 22.80
N GLU A 642 9.96 -38.55 22.15
CA GLU A 642 9.65 -39.96 21.89
C GLU A 642 10.51 -40.87 22.76
N ASN A 643 10.22 -42.17 22.72
CA ASN A 643 10.98 -43.18 23.47
C ASN A 643 12.46 -43.23 23.06
N ASP A 644 12.74 -43.02 21.78
CA ASP A 644 14.08 -43.21 21.19
C ASP A 644 14.83 -41.91 20.93
N TYR A 645 14.16 -40.75 20.96
CA TYR A 645 14.80 -39.46 20.65
C TYR A 645 13.97 -38.27 21.18
N SER A 646 14.56 -37.09 21.14
CA SER A 646 13.90 -35.82 21.46
C SER A 646 14.30 -34.74 20.47
N ILE A 647 13.34 -33.90 20.06
CA ILE A 647 13.57 -32.78 19.14
C ILE A 647 13.44 -31.47 19.90
N TYR A 648 14.42 -30.58 19.70
CA TYR A 648 14.51 -29.27 20.35
C TYR A 648 14.70 -28.16 19.33
N ILE A 649 14.13 -26.99 19.63
CA ILE A 649 14.56 -25.73 19.03
C ILE A 649 15.53 -25.05 19.96
N TYR A 650 16.57 -24.49 19.35
CA TYR A 650 17.58 -23.70 20.01
C TYR A 650 17.70 -22.35 19.32
N VAL A 651 17.72 -21.27 20.11
CA VAL A 651 17.85 -19.90 19.60
C VAL A 651 19.08 -19.25 20.22
N LYS A 652 19.99 -18.77 19.37
CA LYS A 652 21.21 -18.05 19.72
C LYS A 652 21.16 -16.63 19.18
N TRP A 653 21.40 -15.65 20.03
CA TRP A 653 21.39 -14.22 19.68
C TRP A 653 22.81 -13.76 19.30
N GLU A 654 22.93 -12.97 18.23
CA GLU A 654 24.21 -12.42 17.75
C GLU A 654 24.20 -10.89 17.65
#